data_AF-A0A4R1ARK4-F1
#
_entry.id   AF-A0A4R1ARK4-F1
#
_cell.length_a   1.000
_cell.length_b   1.000
_cell.length_c   1.000
_cell.angle_alpha   90.00
_cell.angle_beta   90.00
_cell.angle_gamma   90.00
#
_symmetry.space_group_name_H-M   'P 1'
#
loop_
_entity.id
_entity.type
_entity.pdbx_description
1 polymer ?
#
loop_
_entity_poly.entity_id
_entity_poly.type
_entity_poly.pdbx_seq_one_letter_code
_entity_poly.pdbx_strand_id
1 'polypeptide(L)'
;MQKQIFYTFKFKSSRLKEFNYDIQNLSFDEAKQNKEVISMFDSQLFRSIRHLNNKDFNINELNKCKKELSELKKRNCSADKHRQINEIQSQINKMLFVPEIISIVIENKSHYRYLFRNRLKLNGLEYRRLTCSAGQARSSVVIFCESAMADKLDAVFDNGRDQNIELVPSKFNAYKGLITSSTSTVSTPRFCLVPDYTSPTDVKVNYVTETDLNEDDLIEEKVITEFFNRFDGQGIISVEMATKWADELGLDYIPSQWCIRQNYIKGMLTTFDIKAFCEKENNNKYIIDTSYLDENGKAIKADLSKIDVIISESQFKLWNSFPSIDYYNENCEKNKLQWGISLISPKKDKDILKMNYQFLQTVKLNDTQIESLCKKTVDWLTGVTSKNISYTLLFLLGVNITEDKITDYLNNSENHWVKALMLDNELINDKWIKRKIYDLIKKKIKKSCLGEILVDGNFQVLVSDPFAMMQHACGQEVTGLLGKKEYYSNYWNEKGVSIVDSMRAPLTYRSEHVVLNLKKNEELDYWYKYNTSGVIVNIHGHETMNWAGSDFDFDIIATTSNENIINGVFKDELPITYAPPKSKAINFKERDLYNADLHSFGSEIGQITNKSTSGYALLAQLEENSTEYKTTLNRIKMCTKLQSAQIDKAKIGRKVKSIPNIWLKYNRINDFDSEEVKHQKKFL
;
A
#
# COMPACT_ATOMS: atom_id res chain seq x y z
N MET A 1 3.33 6.71 -17.66
CA MET A 1 2.72 7.16 -16.38
C MET A 1 3.67 8.05 -15.55
N GLN A 2 3.68 9.38 -15.78
CA GLN A 2 4.40 10.35 -14.92
C GLN A 2 3.39 11.28 -14.25
N LYS A 3 3.48 11.44 -12.93
CA LYS A 3 2.55 12.29 -12.15
C LYS A 3 3.21 13.63 -11.85
N GLN A 4 2.49 14.72 -12.08
CA GLN A 4 2.97 16.07 -11.76
C GLN A 4 3.08 16.25 -10.24
N ILE A 5 4.08 17.02 -9.81
CA ILE A 5 4.32 17.37 -8.41
C ILE A 5 3.88 18.82 -8.16
N PHE A 6 3.15 19.03 -7.08
CA PHE A 6 2.75 20.34 -6.56
C PHE A 6 3.39 20.57 -5.18
N TYR A 7 3.40 21.82 -4.74
CA TYR A 7 3.93 22.23 -3.45
C TYR A 7 2.83 22.81 -2.57
N THR A 8 2.91 22.52 -1.28
CA THR A 8 2.02 23.06 -0.25
C THR A 8 2.81 23.24 1.05
N PHE A 9 2.28 24.02 1.99
CA PHE A 9 2.88 24.15 3.31
C PHE A 9 2.77 22.86 4.12
N LYS A 10 3.79 22.62 4.96
CA LYS A 10 3.77 21.61 6.01
C LYS A 10 4.30 22.18 7.31
N PHE A 11 3.50 22.06 8.36
CA PHE A 11 3.88 22.51 9.69
C PHE A 11 3.87 21.37 10.70
N LYS A 12 4.69 21.52 11.73
CA LYS A 12 4.51 20.81 12.99
C LYS A 12 3.54 21.61 13.86
N SER A 13 2.69 20.94 14.65
CA SER A 13 1.75 21.67 15.49
C SER A 13 2.42 22.46 16.62
N SER A 14 3.63 22.07 17.05
CA SER A 14 4.47 22.85 17.98
C SER A 14 4.89 24.20 17.36
N ARG A 15 5.37 24.18 16.13
CA ARG A 15 5.72 25.36 15.33
C ARG A 15 4.57 26.36 15.24
N LEU A 16 3.35 25.87 15.02
CA LEU A 16 2.15 26.72 14.99
C LEU A 16 1.85 27.32 16.37
N LYS A 17 1.99 26.53 17.44
CA LYS A 17 1.78 27.00 18.81
C LYS A 17 2.74 28.12 19.22
N GLU A 18 4.02 28.05 18.81
CA GLU A 18 5.02 29.10 19.06
C GLU A 18 4.57 30.47 18.54
N PHE A 19 3.76 30.48 17.49
CA PHE A 19 3.23 31.68 16.83
C PHE A 19 1.77 31.91 17.20
N ASN A 20 1.31 31.35 18.32
CA ASN A 20 -0.08 31.44 18.78
C ASN A 20 -1.11 31.04 17.72
N TYR A 21 -0.73 30.14 16.80
CA TYR A 21 -1.54 29.67 15.68
C TYR A 21 -1.98 30.80 14.71
N ASP A 22 -1.18 31.87 14.66
CA ASP A 22 -1.37 33.02 13.78
C ASP A 22 -0.02 33.43 13.18
N ILE A 23 0.22 33.02 11.92
CA ILE A 23 1.44 33.35 11.19
C ILE A 23 1.10 34.35 10.10
N GLN A 24 1.79 35.48 10.10
CA GLN A 24 1.58 36.58 9.16
C GLN A 24 2.77 36.70 8.20
N ASN A 25 2.49 37.13 6.96
CA ASN A 25 3.48 37.44 5.92
C ASN A 25 4.48 36.33 5.57
N LEU A 26 4.11 35.05 5.75
CA LEU A 26 4.98 33.92 5.38
C LEU A 26 4.96 33.71 3.86
N SER A 27 6.07 34.01 3.21
CA SER A 27 6.26 33.75 1.77
C SER A 27 6.62 32.28 1.49
N PHE A 28 6.49 31.86 0.23
CA PHE A 28 6.91 30.53 -0.21
C PHE A 28 8.41 30.28 0.00
N ASP A 29 9.25 31.27 -0.30
CA ASP A 29 10.70 31.13 -0.21
C ASP A 29 11.17 31.06 1.25
N GLU A 30 10.57 31.84 2.15
CA GLU A 30 10.83 31.75 3.59
C GLU A 30 10.38 30.39 4.15
N ALA A 31 9.17 29.93 3.80
CA ALA A 31 8.70 28.62 4.22
C ALA A 31 9.62 27.50 3.70
N LYS A 32 10.12 27.62 2.47
CA LYS A 32 11.09 26.66 1.90
C LYS A 32 12.41 26.66 2.67
N GLN A 33 12.93 27.82 3.04
CA GLN A 33 14.13 27.93 3.89
C GLN A 33 13.91 27.29 5.27
N ASN A 34 12.72 27.47 5.84
CA ASN A 34 12.31 26.86 7.10
C ASN A 34 12.01 25.35 7.00
N LYS A 35 12.08 24.76 5.80
CA LYS A 35 11.67 23.37 5.51
C LYS A 35 10.18 23.12 5.82
N GLU A 36 9.36 24.14 5.67
CA GLU A 36 7.91 24.17 5.86
C GLU A 36 7.14 24.00 4.53
N VAL A 37 7.81 23.52 3.47
CA VAL A 37 7.21 23.20 2.16
C VAL A 37 7.41 21.73 1.85
N ILE A 38 6.35 21.06 1.42
CA ILE A 38 6.40 19.69 0.92
C ILE A 38 5.96 19.58 -0.53
N SER A 39 6.50 18.56 -1.20
CA SER A 39 5.98 18.08 -2.47
C SER A 39 4.87 17.06 -2.26
N MET A 40 3.82 17.18 -3.07
CA MET A 40 2.76 16.18 -3.18
C MET A 40 2.50 15.91 -4.65
N PHE A 41 2.24 14.65 -5.00
CA PHE A 41 1.82 14.33 -6.36
C PHE A 41 0.39 14.80 -6.60
N ASP A 42 0.07 15.06 -7.87
CA ASP A 42 -1.27 15.44 -8.27
C ASP A 42 -2.31 14.39 -7.85
N SER A 43 -3.47 14.89 -7.41
CA SER A 43 -4.57 14.11 -6.86
C SER A 43 -5.89 14.80 -7.18
N GLN A 44 -7.02 14.14 -6.89
CA GLN A 44 -8.33 14.74 -7.13
C GLN A 44 -8.52 16.03 -6.33
N LEU A 45 -7.96 16.11 -5.11
CA LEU A 45 -7.98 17.33 -4.29
C LEU A 45 -7.36 18.52 -5.03
N PHE A 46 -6.17 18.33 -5.58
CA PHE A 46 -5.47 19.39 -6.31
C PHE A 46 -6.21 19.79 -7.60
N ARG A 47 -6.76 18.81 -8.33
CA ARG A 47 -7.59 19.08 -9.53
C ARG A 47 -8.82 19.90 -9.20
N SER A 48 -9.55 19.55 -8.15
CA SER A 48 -10.75 20.27 -7.72
C SER A 48 -10.43 21.70 -7.24
N ILE A 49 -9.33 21.92 -6.50
CA ILE A 49 -8.89 23.28 -6.11
C ILE A 49 -8.60 24.14 -7.33
N ARG A 50 -7.86 23.59 -8.31
CA ARG A 50 -7.54 24.30 -9.56
C ARG A 50 -8.80 24.65 -10.34
N HIS A 51 -9.73 23.71 -10.46
CA HIS A 51 -11.00 23.93 -11.12
C HIS A 51 -11.83 25.03 -10.43
N LEU A 52 -11.99 24.97 -9.10
CA LEU A 52 -12.74 25.96 -8.33
C LEU A 52 -12.12 27.36 -8.34
N ASN A 53 -10.81 27.44 -8.57
CA ASN A 53 -10.09 28.70 -8.72
C ASN A 53 -10.04 29.21 -10.17
N ASN A 54 -10.62 28.50 -11.14
CA ASN A 54 -10.47 28.78 -12.58
C ASN A 54 -8.99 28.90 -13.01
N LYS A 55 -8.12 28.09 -12.41
CA LYS A 55 -6.69 28.04 -12.71
C LYS A 55 -6.40 26.77 -13.51
N ASP A 56 -6.49 26.85 -14.83
CA ASP A 56 -6.06 25.75 -15.69
C ASP A 56 -4.54 25.58 -15.60
N PHE A 57 -4.11 24.36 -15.29
CA PHE A 57 -2.69 24.04 -15.21
C PHE A 57 -2.15 23.67 -16.59
N ASN A 58 -1.34 24.56 -17.17
CA ASN A 58 -0.72 24.32 -18.46
C ASN A 58 0.61 23.58 -18.32
N ILE A 59 0.60 22.26 -18.57
CA ILE A 59 1.81 21.43 -18.51
C ILE A 59 2.85 21.83 -19.57
N ASN A 60 2.43 22.31 -20.74
CA ASN A 60 3.33 22.71 -21.82
C ASN A 60 4.12 23.96 -21.43
N GLU A 61 3.45 24.93 -20.80
CA GLU A 61 4.10 26.12 -20.25
C GLU A 61 5.10 25.75 -19.16
N LEU A 62 4.74 24.85 -18.23
CA LEU A 62 5.68 24.38 -17.21
C LEU A 62 6.91 23.70 -17.85
N ASN A 63 6.70 22.86 -18.86
CA ASN A 63 7.79 22.17 -19.55
C ASN A 63 8.69 23.15 -20.30
N LYS A 64 8.12 24.21 -20.90
CA LYS A 64 8.88 25.31 -21.51
C LYS A 64 9.76 26.01 -20.48
N CYS A 65 9.19 26.43 -19.34
CA CYS A 65 9.95 27.08 -18.27
C CYS A 65 11.07 26.17 -17.72
N LYS A 66 10.80 24.87 -17.54
CA LYS A 66 11.81 23.89 -17.12
C LYS A 66 12.95 23.72 -18.14
N LYS A 67 12.62 23.71 -19.43
CA LYS A 67 13.61 23.60 -20.52
C LYS A 67 14.49 24.85 -20.55
N GLU A 68 13.89 26.03 -20.51
CA GLU A 68 14.60 27.32 -20.47
C GLU A 68 15.52 27.40 -19.24
N LEU A 69 15.04 26.99 -18.07
CA LEU A 69 15.84 26.91 -16.85
C LEU A 69 17.04 25.96 -16.99
N SER A 70 16.86 24.81 -17.66
CA SER A 70 17.94 23.84 -17.93
C SER A 70 19.00 24.43 -18.86
N GLU A 71 18.57 25.09 -19.94
CA GLU A 71 19.45 25.74 -20.91
C GLU A 71 20.23 26.89 -20.28
N LEU A 72 19.59 27.74 -19.47
CA LEU A 72 20.26 28.82 -18.75
C LEU A 72 21.32 28.29 -17.77
N LYS A 73 21.03 27.18 -17.05
CA LYS A 73 22.00 26.57 -16.12
C LYS A 73 23.29 26.12 -16.79
N LYS A 74 23.23 25.69 -18.07
CA LYS A 74 24.39 25.24 -18.86
C LYS A 74 25.30 26.36 -19.37
N ARG A 75 24.86 27.63 -19.37
CA ARG A 75 25.66 28.79 -19.83
C ARG A 75 26.71 29.21 -18.81
N ASN A 76 27.72 29.99 -19.23
CA ASN A 76 28.72 30.58 -18.32
C ASN A 76 28.07 31.50 -17.26
N CYS A 77 28.73 31.66 -16.10
CA CYS A 77 28.19 32.37 -14.94
C CYS A 77 28.15 33.90 -15.17
N SER A 78 27.00 34.54 -14.93
CA SER A 78 26.84 36.01 -14.95
C SER A 78 25.76 36.46 -13.96
N ALA A 79 25.79 37.73 -13.54
CA ALA A 79 24.78 38.30 -12.64
C ALA A 79 23.37 38.28 -13.28
N ASP A 80 23.28 38.59 -14.58
CA ASP A 80 22.03 38.53 -15.35
C ASP A 80 21.46 37.12 -15.44
N LYS A 81 22.33 36.11 -15.58
CA LYS A 81 21.92 34.69 -15.55
C LYS A 81 21.27 34.34 -14.22
N HIS A 82 21.87 34.73 -13.09
CA HIS A 82 21.28 34.45 -11.77
C HIS A 82 19.90 35.11 -11.59
N ARG A 83 19.74 36.35 -12.07
CA ARG A 83 18.46 37.03 -12.06
C ARG A 83 17.40 36.28 -12.89
N GLN A 84 17.72 35.92 -14.13
CA GLN A 84 16.81 35.18 -15.02
C GLN A 84 16.43 33.80 -14.46
N ILE A 85 17.40 33.09 -13.88
CA ILE A 85 17.16 31.80 -13.20
C ILE A 85 16.15 31.98 -12.06
N ASN A 86 16.31 33.01 -11.24
CA ASN A 86 15.40 33.28 -10.13
C ASN A 86 14.00 33.67 -10.59
N GLU A 87 13.88 34.47 -11.65
CA GLU A 87 12.60 34.87 -12.26
C GLU A 87 11.83 33.64 -12.77
N ILE A 88 12.47 32.79 -13.59
CA ILE A 88 11.85 31.55 -14.11
C ILE A 88 11.54 30.57 -12.97
N GLN A 89 12.42 30.44 -11.98
CA GLN A 89 12.16 29.59 -10.82
C GLN A 89 10.96 30.07 -10.00
N SER A 90 10.80 31.40 -9.85
CA SER A 90 9.64 32.00 -9.18
C SER A 90 8.35 31.75 -9.95
N GLN A 91 8.37 31.87 -11.28
CA GLN A 91 7.24 31.49 -12.14
C GLN A 91 6.85 30.02 -11.95
N ILE A 92 7.83 29.11 -12.01
CA ILE A 92 7.60 27.68 -11.77
C ILE A 92 7.01 27.44 -10.38
N ASN A 93 7.56 28.08 -9.34
CA ASN A 93 7.04 27.94 -7.98
C ASN A 93 5.58 28.40 -7.90
N LYS A 94 5.25 29.56 -8.50
CA LYS A 94 3.89 30.11 -8.51
C LYS A 94 2.89 29.20 -9.24
N MET A 95 3.31 28.53 -10.30
CA MET A 95 2.48 27.54 -11.02
C MET A 95 2.23 26.27 -10.21
N LEU A 96 3.22 25.84 -9.41
CA LEU A 96 3.19 24.57 -8.69
C LEU A 96 2.72 24.70 -7.24
N PHE A 97 2.66 25.91 -6.70
CA PHE A 97 2.32 26.16 -5.31
C PHE A 97 0.81 26.29 -5.11
N VAL A 98 0.29 25.54 -4.14
CA VAL A 98 -1.13 25.47 -3.79
C VAL A 98 -1.26 25.81 -2.30
N PRO A 99 -1.40 27.10 -1.95
CA PRO A 99 -1.47 27.55 -0.56
C PRO A 99 -2.78 27.20 0.13
N GLU A 100 -3.86 26.91 -0.61
CA GLU A 100 -5.21 26.69 -0.07
C GLU A 100 -5.31 25.44 0.79
N ILE A 101 -4.36 24.52 0.68
CA ILE A 101 -4.23 23.36 1.56
C ILE A 101 -2.92 23.42 2.32
N ILE A 102 -2.89 22.83 3.51
CA ILE A 102 -1.69 22.69 4.34
C ILE A 102 -1.69 21.33 5.03
N SER A 103 -0.50 20.76 5.21
CA SER A 103 -0.31 19.51 5.96
C SER A 103 0.19 19.82 7.38
N ILE A 104 -0.55 19.42 8.41
CA ILE A 104 -0.11 19.63 9.81
C ILE A 104 0.23 18.30 10.45
N VAL A 105 1.47 18.15 10.92
CA VAL A 105 1.91 17.04 11.79
C VAL A 105 1.52 17.38 13.23
N ILE A 106 0.57 16.63 13.78
CA ILE A 106 0.07 16.79 15.14
C ILE A 106 1.00 16.08 16.12
N GLU A 107 1.83 16.84 16.83
CA GLU A 107 2.73 16.32 17.86
C GLU A 107 2.06 16.22 19.24
N ASN A 108 1.03 17.03 19.50
CA ASN A 108 0.29 17.01 20.75
C ASN A 108 -1.23 17.13 20.52
N LYS A 109 -2.01 16.27 21.20
CA LYS A 109 -3.50 16.26 21.11
C LYS A 109 -4.14 17.57 21.53
N SER A 110 -3.52 18.30 22.46
CA SER A 110 -3.99 19.64 22.87
C SER A 110 -3.90 20.68 21.75
N HIS A 111 -2.86 20.59 20.89
CA HIS A 111 -2.71 21.48 19.75
C HIS A 111 -3.81 21.20 18.71
N TYR A 112 -4.12 19.92 18.46
CA TYR A 112 -5.21 19.58 17.54
C TYR A 112 -6.58 20.03 18.07
N ARG A 113 -6.81 19.90 19.38
CA ARG A 113 -8.02 20.43 20.03
C ARG A 113 -8.16 21.94 19.85
N TYR A 114 -7.05 22.67 19.96
CA TYR A 114 -7.04 24.12 19.72
C TYR A 114 -7.37 24.43 18.26
N LEU A 115 -6.65 23.79 17.31
CA LEU A 115 -6.84 23.99 15.87
C LEU A 115 -8.28 23.68 15.42
N PHE A 116 -8.89 22.63 15.97
CA PHE A 116 -10.27 22.27 15.66
C PHE A 116 -11.29 23.32 16.15
N ARG A 117 -11.03 23.94 17.32
CA ARG A 117 -11.96 24.92 17.92
C ARG A 117 -11.78 26.34 17.37
N ASN A 118 -10.54 26.72 17.08
CA ASN A 118 -10.17 28.12 16.81
C ASN A 118 -9.66 28.34 15.38
N ARG A 119 -9.55 27.28 14.56
CA ARG A 119 -8.92 27.29 13.23
C ARG A 119 -7.43 27.66 13.30
N LEU A 120 -6.75 27.62 12.17
CA LEU A 120 -5.41 28.19 12.02
C LEU A 120 -5.51 29.50 11.24
N LYS A 121 -4.80 30.55 11.65
CA LYS A 121 -4.64 31.77 10.86
C LYS A 121 -3.28 31.77 10.17
N LEU A 122 -3.27 31.89 8.85
CA LEU A 122 -2.06 31.95 8.04
C LEU A 122 -2.23 32.99 6.94
N ASN A 123 -1.37 34.01 6.95
CA ASN A 123 -1.39 35.13 6.01
C ASN A 123 -2.77 35.80 5.90
N GLY A 124 -3.43 36.00 7.06
CA GLY A 124 -4.76 36.59 7.14
C GLY A 124 -5.93 35.68 6.74
N LEU A 125 -5.66 34.43 6.32
CA LEU A 125 -6.69 33.45 5.95
C LEU A 125 -6.90 32.42 7.06
N GLU A 126 -8.13 31.94 7.22
CA GLU A 126 -8.48 30.91 8.20
C GLU A 126 -8.52 29.53 7.58
N TYR A 127 -7.84 28.56 8.19
CA TYR A 127 -7.78 27.17 7.75
C TYR A 127 -8.46 26.25 8.75
N ARG A 128 -9.32 25.35 8.24
CA ARG A 128 -10.00 24.32 9.02
C ARG A 128 -9.59 22.92 8.57
N ARG A 129 -9.91 21.93 9.41
CA ARG A 129 -9.77 20.51 9.08
C ARG A 129 -10.56 20.19 7.81
N LEU A 130 -9.91 19.60 6.82
CA LEU A 130 -10.57 19.09 5.61
C LEU A 130 -10.70 17.57 5.63
N THR A 131 -9.57 16.86 5.78
CA THR A 131 -9.55 15.39 5.71
C THR A 131 -8.35 14.79 6.45
N CYS A 132 -8.52 13.53 6.86
CA CYS A 132 -7.52 12.69 7.51
C CYS A 132 -7.74 11.24 7.06
N SER A 133 -7.00 10.81 6.03
CA SER A 133 -7.00 9.41 5.58
C SER A 133 -6.34 8.50 6.61
N ALA A 134 -6.56 7.19 6.49
CA ALA A 134 -5.92 6.20 7.37
C ALA A 134 -4.37 6.31 7.36
N GLY A 135 -3.77 6.56 6.19
CA GLY A 135 -2.32 6.76 6.08
C GLY A 135 -1.84 8.02 6.78
N GLN A 136 -2.58 9.12 6.64
CA GLN A 136 -2.30 10.39 7.33
C GLN A 136 -2.45 10.24 8.85
N ALA A 137 -3.53 9.61 9.32
CA ALA A 137 -3.77 9.36 10.73
C ALA A 137 -2.64 8.56 11.41
N ARG A 138 -2.13 7.50 10.77
CA ARG A 138 -0.99 6.71 11.29
C ARG A 138 0.28 7.54 11.48
N SER A 139 0.49 8.56 10.65
CA SER A 139 1.60 9.51 10.79
C SER A 139 1.24 10.77 11.58
N SER A 140 0.07 10.79 12.21
CA SER A 140 -0.48 11.96 12.92
C SER A 140 -0.52 13.22 12.05
N VAL A 141 -0.76 13.07 10.75
CA VAL A 141 -0.89 14.17 9.79
C VAL A 141 -2.37 14.44 9.54
N VAL A 142 -2.74 15.72 9.44
CA VAL A 142 -4.09 16.14 9.02
C VAL A 142 -3.95 17.19 7.92
N ILE A 143 -4.80 17.09 6.89
CA ILE A 143 -4.88 18.11 5.84
C ILE A 143 -5.90 19.15 6.27
N PHE A 144 -5.43 20.38 6.37
CA PHE A 144 -6.25 21.57 6.58
C PHE A 144 -6.41 22.30 5.24
N CYS A 145 -7.50 23.05 5.11
CA CYS A 145 -7.80 23.84 3.93
C CYS A 145 -8.35 25.20 4.34
N GLU A 146 -8.07 26.23 3.54
CA GLU A 146 -8.68 27.56 3.66
C GLU A 146 -10.20 27.39 3.72
N SER A 147 -10.83 28.06 4.68
CA SER A 147 -12.18 27.73 5.14
C SER A 147 -13.23 27.87 4.04
N ALA A 148 -13.18 28.93 3.23
CA ALA A 148 -14.12 29.13 2.14
C ALA A 148 -13.92 28.12 1.01
N MET A 149 -12.67 27.78 0.68
CA MET A 149 -12.35 26.70 -0.26
C MET A 149 -12.81 25.35 0.26
N ALA A 150 -12.63 25.08 1.55
CA ALA A 150 -13.04 23.83 2.19
C ALA A 150 -14.56 23.61 2.07
N ASP A 151 -15.37 24.65 2.21
CA ASP A 151 -16.83 24.55 2.07
C ASP A 151 -17.24 24.16 0.64
N LYS A 152 -16.58 24.75 -0.38
CA LYS A 152 -16.79 24.38 -1.79
C LYS A 152 -16.35 22.94 -2.06
N LEU A 153 -15.19 22.54 -1.53
CA LEU A 153 -14.65 21.20 -1.69
C LEU A 153 -15.53 20.15 -1.01
N ASP A 154 -16.09 20.44 0.16
CA ASP A 154 -17.00 19.51 0.85
C ASP A 154 -18.26 19.25 0.00
N ALA A 155 -18.85 20.28 -0.61
CA ALA A 155 -19.96 20.11 -1.54
C ALA A 155 -19.59 19.27 -2.78
N VAL A 156 -18.43 19.53 -3.38
CA VAL A 156 -17.90 18.77 -4.53
C VAL A 156 -17.67 17.30 -4.17
N PHE A 157 -17.10 17.02 -3.00
CA PHE A 157 -16.70 15.65 -2.62
C PHE A 157 -17.80 14.83 -1.97
N ASP A 158 -18.84 15.45 -1.40
CA ASP A 158 -20.08 14.76 -1.05
C ASP A 158 -20.78 14.21 -2.31
N ASN A 159 -20.53 14.82 -3.48
CA ASN A 159 -20.90 14.31 -4.79
C ASN A 159 -22.40 13.95 -4.93
N GLY A 160 -23.28 14.66 -4.22
CA GLY A 160 -24.72 14.40 -4.25
C GLY A 160 -25.18 13.18 -3.46
N ARG A 161 -24.34 12.59 -2.60
CA ARG A 161 -24.71 11.47 -1.72
C ARG A 161 -25.89 11.84 -0.80
N ASP A 162 -26.72 10.87 -0.46
CA ASP A 162 -27.70 10.99 0.61
C ASP A 162 -26.97 11.11 1.96
N GLN A 163 -27.18 12.24 2.64
CA GLN A 163 -26.55 12.52 3.93
C GLN A 163 -27.32 11.93 5.12
N ASN A 164 -28.51 11.37 4.90
CA ASN A 164 -29.30 10.71 5.94
C ASN A 164 -28.88 9.25 6.17
N ILE A 165 -28.07 8.69 5.27
CA ILE A 165 -27.48 7.36 5.44
C ILE A 165 -26.47 7.43 6.58
N GLU A 166 -26.73 6.65 7.64
CA GLU A 166 -25.82 6.55 8.78
C GLU A 166 -24.49 5.93 8.36
N LEU A 167 -23.38 6.57 8.75
CA LEU A 167 -22.04 6.12 8.41
C LEU A 167 -21.16 6.03 9.64
N VAL A 168 -20.14 5.19 9.57
CA VAL A 168 -19.10 5.14 10.59
C VAL A 168 -18.13 6.32 10.36
N PRO A 169 -17.95 7.26 11.30
CA PRO A 169 -17.15 8.48 11.11
C PRO A 169 -15.71 8.20 10.63
N SER A 170 -15.06 7.19 11.21
CA SER A 170 -13.70 6.77 10.86
C SER A 170 -13.62 6.20 9.43
N LYS A 171 -14.60 5.40 9.03
CA LYS A 171 -14.68 4.87 7.65
C LYS A 171 -14.93 6.01 6.66
N PHE A 172 -15.86 6.91 6.95
CA PHE A 172 -16.11 8.09 6.10
C PHE A 172 -14.85 8.95 5.94
N ASN A 173 -14.11 9.23 7.01
CA ASN A 173 -12.82 9.94 6.92
C ASN A 173 -11.83 9.23 6.00
N ALA A 174 -11.70 7.90 6.11
CA ALA A 174 -10.84 7.13 5.24
C ALA A 174 -11.27 7.21 3.76
N TYR A 175 -12.58 7.16 3.49
CA TYR A 175 -13.14 7.22 2.14
C TYR A 175 -13.04 8.63 1.54
N LYS A 176 -13.38 9.67 2.30
CA LYS A 176 -13.14 11.07 1.91
C LYS A 176 -11.67 11.33 1.64
N GLY A 177 -10.77 10.72 2.41
CA GLY A 177 -9.32 10.79 2.23
C GLY A 177 -8.82 10.29 0.87
N LEU A 178 -9.60 9.50 0.13
CA LEU A 178 -9.21 8.97 -1.19
C LEU A 178 -8.89 10.07 -2.20
N ILE A 179 -9.51 11.25 -2.09
CA ILE A 179 -9.25 12.42 -2.94
C ILE A 179 -7.78 12.87 -2.92
N THR A 180 -7.05 12.52 -1.86
CA THR A 180 -5.62 12.87 -1.69
C THR A 180 -4.69 11.84 -2.33
N SER A 181 -5.23 10.74 -2.87
CA SER A 181 -4.46 9.69 -3.52
C SER A 181 -3.82 10.20 -4.80
N SER A 182 -2.52 9.94 -4.92
CA SER A 182 -1.77 10.24 -6.13
C SER A 182 -2.26 9.39 -7.30
N THR A 183 -2.78 10.04 -8.34
CA THR A 183 -3.43 9.36 -9.48
C THR A 183 -3.01 9.96 -10.82
N SER A 184 -2.87 9.11 -11.83
CA SER A 184 -2.89 9.52 -13.24
C SER A 184 -4.31 9.36 -13.75
N THR A 185 -4.87 10.41 -14.33
CA THR A 185 -6.26 10.43 -14.81
C THR A 185 -6.42 9.58 -16.05
N VAL A 186 -7.54 8.87 -16.14
CA VAL A 186 -7.95 8.07 -17.30
C VAL A 186 -9.41 8.37 -17.64
N SER A 187 -9.86 7.98 -18.83
CA SER A 187 -11.25 8.15 -19.23
C SER A 187 -12.21 7.37 -18.35
N THR A 188 -13.40 7.93 -18.14
CA THR A 188 -14.50 7.28 -17.40
C THR A 188 -14.95 6.02 -18.14
N PRO A 189 -14.94 4.84 -17.50
CA PRO A 189 -15.48 3.60 -18.08
C PRO A 189 -17.01 3.57 -17.96
N ARG A 190 -17.67 2.83 -18.83
CA ARG A 190 -19.03 2.34 -18.57
C ARG A 190 -18.91 1.20 -17.57
N PHE A 191 -19.45 1.35 -16.38
CA PHE A 191 -19.30 0.34 -15.34
C PHE A 191 -20.62 -0.04 -14.70
N CYS A 192 -20.68 -1.26 -14.18
CA CYS A 192 -21.78 -1.73 -13.35
C CYS A 192 -21.27 -2.16 -11.98
N LEU A 193 -22.18 -2.13 -11.00
CA LEU A 193 -21.93 -2.56 -9.62
C LEU A 193 -22.62 -3.91 -9.38
N VAL A 194 -21.87 -4.92 -8.97
CA VAL A 194 -22.40 -6.25 -8.62
C VAL A 194 -22.26 -6.51 -7.12
N PRO A 195 -23.12 -7.37 -6.53
CA PRO A 195 -23.02 -7.75 -5.13
C PRO A 195 -21.67 -8.38 -4.80
N ASP A 196 -21.19 -8.22 -3.56
CA ASP A 196 -20.07 -9.03 -3.08
C ASP A 196 -20.46 -10.52 -3.01
N TYR A 197 -19.48 -11.41 -3.21
CA TYR A 197 -19.68 -12.85 -3.03
C TYR A 197 -19.02 -13.32 -1.74
N THR A 198 -19.82 -13.88 -0.84
CA THR A 198 -19.33 -14.48 0.40
C THR A 198 -19.61 -15.97 0.43
N SER A 199 -18.67 -16.73 0.97
CA SER A 199 -18.86 -18.17 1.18
C SER A 199 -18.29 -18.60 2.53
N PRO A 200 -18.97 -19.50 3.26
CA PRO A 200 -18.47 -20.00 4.53
C PRO A 200 -17.24 -20.89 4.32
N THR A 201 -16.28 -20.82 5.22
CA THR A 201 -15.15 -21.76 5.28
C THR A 201 -14.81 -22.06 6.72
N ASP A 202 -14.79 -23.35 7.04
CA ASP A 202 -14.34 -23.83 8.33
C ASP A 202 -12.81 -23.82 8.40
N VAL A 203 -12.28 -23.13 9.40
CA VAL A 203 -10.85 -22.95 9.61
C VAL A 203 -10.51 -23.28 11.05
N LYS A 204 -9.52 -24.15 11.26
CA LYS A 204 -8.92 -24.35 12.57
C LYS A 204 -7.92 -23.23 12.83
N VAL A 205 -8.11 -22.47 13.91
CA VAL A 205 -7.38 -21.23 14.20
C VAL A 205 -6.84 -21.23 15.62
N ASN A 206 -5.78 -20.46 15.86
CA ASN A 206 -5.48 -19.93 17.19
C ASN A 206 -6.35 -18.68 17.39
N TYR A 207 -7.45 -18.81 18.12
CA TYR A 207 -8.37 -17.72 18.37
C TYR A 207 -7.94 -16.92 19.59
N VAL A 208 -7.80 -15.61 19.42
CA VAL A 208 -7.36 -14.68 20.45
C VAL A 208 -8.56 -13.96 21.04
N THR A 209 -8.76 -14.13 22.34
CA THR A 209 -9.76 -13.39 23.13
C THR A 209 -9.05 -12.32 23.96
N GLU A 210 -9.41 -11.05 23.70
CA GLU A 210 -8.82 -9.90 24.38
C GLU A 210 -9.15 -9.90 25.88
N THR A 211 -8.10 -9.84 26.72
CA THR A 211 -8.17 -9.69 28.19
C THR A 211 -7.88 -8.25 28.61
N ASP A 212 -7.78 -8.01 29.92
CA ASP A 212 -7.46 -6.69 30.49
C ASP A 212 -6.17 -6.07 29.94
N LEU A 213 -6.08 -4.74 29.97
CA LEU A 213 -5.04 -3.96 29.27
C LEU A 213 -3.58 -4.35 29.61
N ASN A 214 -3.34 -4.87 30.82
CA ASN A 214 -2.01 -5.24 31.30
C ASN A 214 -1.83 -6.76 31.46
N GLU A 215 -2.68 -7.56 30.82
CA GLU A 215 -2.62 -9.01 30.84
C GLU A 215 -2.39 -9.58 29.44
N ASP A 216 -1.88 -10.81 29.39
CA ASP A 216 -1.76 -11.58 28.15
C ASP A 216 -3.16 -11.97 27.66
N ASP A 217 -3.39 -11.92 26.35
CA ASP A 217 -4.65 -12.37 25.76
C ASP A 217 -4.78 -13.90 25.87
N LEU A 218 -6.01 -14.40 25.98
CA LEU A 218 -6.28 -15.84 25.95
C LEU A 218 -6.20 -16.34 24.51
N ILE A 219 -5.46 -17.42 24.29
CA ILE A 219 -5.32 -18.05 22.97
C ILE A 219 -5.77 -19.50 23.07
N GLU A 220 -6.79 -19.85 22.30
CA GLU A 220 -7.36 -21.20 22.24
C GLU A 220 -7.38 -21.72 20.80
N GLU A 221 -7.15 -23.02 20.62
CA GLU A 221 -7.39 -23.65 19.33
C GLU A 221 -8.87 -23.95 19.18
N LYS A 222 -9.51 -23.47 18.11
CA LYS A 222 -10.88 -23.86 17.76
C LYS A 222 -11.13 -23.83 16.27
N VAL A 223 -12.19 -24.50 15.84
CA VAL A 223 -12.72 -24.38 14.48
C VAL A 223 -13.74 -23.25 14.47
N ILE A 224 -13.56 -22.30 13.55
CA ILE A 224 -14.53 -21.24 13.28
C ILE A 224 -15.03 -21.37 11.84
N THR A 225 -16.26 -20.95 11.60
CA THR A 225 -16.77 -20.72 10.24
C THR A 225 -16.66 -19.23 9.95
N GLU A 226 -15.78 -18.87 9.01
CA GLU A 226 -15.60 -17.49 8.56
C GLU A 226 -16.30 -17.30 7.21
N PHE A 227 -16.98 -16.17 7.03
CA PHE A 227 -17.63 -15.81 5.77
C PHE A 227 -16.71 -14.89 4.97
N PHE A 228 -15.84 -15.51 4.18
CA PHE A 228 -14.88 -14.77 3.36
C PHE A 228 -15.59 -14.10 2.19
N ASN A 229 -15.43 -12.78 2.05
CA ASN A 229 -15.68 -12.12 0.78
C ASN A 229 -14.56 -12.52 -0.19
N ARG A 230 -14.91 -13.29 -1.22
CA ARG A 230 -13.93 -13.87 -2.15
C ARG A 230 -13.33 -12.85 -3.10
N PHE A 231 -13.94 -11.69 -3.26
CA PHE A 231 -13.52 -10.66 -4.21
C PHE A 231 -13.36 -9.28 -3.53
N ASP A 232 -13.12 -9.22 -2.21
CA ASP A 232 -13.04 -7.95 -1.45
C ASP A 232 -12.01 -7.00 -2.07
N GLY A 233 -12.49 -5.90 -2.66
CA GLY A 233 -11.64 -4.91 -3.29
C GLY A 233 -11.19 -5.21 -4.73
N GLN A 234 -11.58 -6.35 -5.33
CA GLN A 234 -11.32 -6.70 -6.72
C GLN A 234 -12.53 -6.46 -7.63
N GLY A 235 -12.24 -5.99 -8.83
CA GLY A 235 -13.16 -5.86 -9.96
C GLY A 235 -12.51 -6.34 -11.24
N ILE A 236 -13.23 -6.28 -12.35
CA ILE A 236 -12.75 -6.70 -13.67
C ILE A 236 -12.75 -5.51 -14.63
N ILE A 237 -11.73 -5.44 -15.48
CA ILE A 237 -11.68 -4.54 -16.63
C ILE A 237 -11.60 -5.36 -17.92
N SER A 238 -12.43 -4.98 -18.90
CA SER A 238 -12.39 -5.54 -20.26
C SER A 238 -11.04 -5.28 -20.92
N VAL A 239 -10.66 -6.16 -21.86
CA VAL A 239 -9.41 -6.03 -22.61
C VAL A 239 -9.37 -4.73 -23.41
N GLU A 240 -10.50 -4.34 -23.99
CA GLU A 240 -10.66 -3.13 -24.78
C GLU A 240 -10.43 -1.87 -23.93
N MET A 241 -11.04 -1.80 -22.75
CA MET A 241 -10.84 -0.66 -21.86
C MET A 241 -9.43 -0.65 -21.24
N ALA A 242 -8.89 -1.81 -20.90
CA ALA A 242 -7.52 -1.94 -20.40
C ALA A 242 -6.49 -1.45 -21.45
N THR A 243 -6.73 -1.76 -22.73
CA THR A 243 -5.91 -1.27 -23.86
C THR A 243 -6.02 0.24 -23.98
N LYS A 244 -7.24 0.80 -23.95
CA LYS A 244 -7.45 2.25 -24.01
C LYS A 244 -6.75 2.98 -22.86
N TRP A 245 -6.88 2.47 -21.63
CA TRP A 245 -6.18 3.06 -20.48
C TRP A 245 -4.66 2.91 -20.58
N ALA A 246 -4.15 1.82 -21.16
CA ALA A 246 -2.71 1.67 -21.41
C ALA A 246 -2.21 2.77 -22.35
N ASP A 247 -2.93 3.04 -23.44
CA ASP A 247 -2.60 4.10 -24.41
C ASP A 247 -2.65 5.49 -23.76
N GLU A 248 -3.72 5.80 -23.01
CA GLU A 248 -3.88 7.06 -22.28
C GLU A 248 -2.73 7.31 -21.27
N LEU A 249 -2.19 6.24 -20.68
CA LEU A 249 -1.06 6.32 -19.75
C LEU A 249 0.32 6.24 -20.43
N GLY A 250 0.35 6.06 -21.75
CA GLY A 250 1.54 5.92 -22.58
C GLY A 250 2.34 4.64 -22.27
N LEU A 251 1.64 3.52 -22.10
CA LEU A 251 2.24 2.21 -21.83
C LEU A 251 2.37 1.41 -23.14
N ASP A 252 3.41 0.60 -23.24
CA ASP A 252 3.72 -0.29 -24.39
C ASP A 252 3.31 -1.75 -24.12
N TYR A 253 2.35 -1.95 -23.21
CA TYR A 253 1.80 -3.24 -22.80
C TYR A 253 0.46 -3.00 -22.09
N ILE A 254 -0.35 -4.05 -21.96
CA ILE A 254 -1.58 -4.06 -21.16
C ILE A 254 -1.23 -4.58 -19.76
N PRO A 255 -1.32 -3.75 -18.71
CA PRO A 255 -1.20 -4.22 -17.33
C PRO A 255 -2.22 -5.32 -16.99
N SER A 256 -1.79 -6.29 -16.20
CA SER A 256 -2.63 -7.34 -15.65
C SER A 256 -3.55 -6.81 -14.54
N GLN A 257 -3.04 -5.93 -13.67
CA GLN A 257 -3.82 -5.34 -12.57
C GLN A 257 -3.69 -3.81 -12.50
N TRP A 258 -4.78 -3.16 -12.12
CA TRP A 258 -4.95 -1.70 -12.11
C TRP A 258 -5.47 -1.23 -10.75
N CYS A 259 -4.67 -0.48 -9.99
CA CYS A 259 -5.12 0.09 -8.70
C CYS A 259 -5.92 1.38 -8.93
N ILE A 260 -7.23 1.26 -9.00
CA ILE A 260 -8.16 2.34 -9.33
C ILE A 260 -8.51 3.21 -8.13
N ARG A 261 -8.77 4.49 -8.40
CA ARG A 261 -9.30 5.48 -7.46
C ARG A 261 -10.31 6.35 -8.19
N GLN A 262 -11.45 6.57 -7.56
CA GLN A 262 -12.44 7.58 -7.91
C GLN A 262 -13.14 8.01 -6.60
N ASN A 263 -13.97 9.05 -6.60
CA ASN A 263 -14.73 9.49 -5.42
C ASN A 263 -15.50 8.31 -4.79
N TYR A 264 -15.12 7.93 -3.56
CA TYR A 264 -15.64 6.76 -2.85
C TYR A 264 -15.40 5.38 -3.48
N ILE A 265 -14.75 5.28 -4.65
CA ILE A 265 -14.36 4.01 -5.28
C ILE A 265 -12.87 3.76 -5.06
N LYS A 266 -12.55 2.60 -4.49
CA LYS A 266 -11.17 2.14 -4.25
C LYS A 266 -11.09 0.63 -4.43
N GLY A 267 -10.16 0.18 -5.26
CA GLY A 267 -9.87 -1.24 -5.41
C GLY A 267 -8.81 -1.52 -6.47
N MET A 268 -8.77 -2.78 -6.90
CA MET A 268 -8.00 -3.27 -8.03
C MET A 268 -8.94 -3.79 -9.12
N LEU A 269 -8.65 -3.49 -10.39
CA LEU A 269 -9.27 -4.17 -11.52
C LEU A 269 -8.27 -5.15 -12.11
N THR A 270 -8.71 -6.36 -12.39
CA THR A 270 -7.93 -7.37 -13.12
C THR A 270 -8.40 -7.44 -14.56
N THR A 271 -7.45 -7.49 -15.50
CA THR A 271 -7.75 -7.55 -16.93
C THR A 271 -8.26 -8.95 -17.27
N PHE A 272 -9.49 -9.03 -17.78
CA PHE A 272 -10.15 -10.31 -18.11
C PHE A 272 -11.04 -10.19 -19.35
N ASP A 273 -11.17 -11.29 -20.08
CA ASP A 273 -11.90 -11.36 -21.34
C ASP A 273 -13.39 -11.60 -21.10
N ILE A 274 -14.11 -10.54 -20.68
CA ILE A 274 -15.54 -10.57 -20.37
C ILE A 274 -16.34 -11.13 -21.56
N LYS A 275 -16.00 -10.70 -22.77
CA LYS A 275 -16.70 -11.10 -23.99
C LYS A 275 -16.53 -12.59 -24.26
N ALA A 276 -15.30 -13.11 -24.22
CA ALA A 276 -15.07 -14.53 -24.40
C ALA A 276 -15.77 -15.37 -23.32
N PHE A 277 -15.82 -14.91 -22.07
CA PHE A 277 -16.57 -15.58 -21.00
C PHE A 277 -18.05 -15.66 -21.33
N CYS A 278 -18.66 -14.56 -21.77
CA CYS A 278 -20.08 -14.55 -22.12
C CYS A 278 -20.38 -15.52 -23.29
N GLU A 279 -19.52 -15.55 -24.30
CA GLU A 279 -19.68 -16.39 -25.50
C GLU A 279 -19.47 -17.88 -25.20
N LYS A 280 -18.43 -18.23 -24.43
CA LYS A 280 -18.01 -19.62 -24.20
C LYS A 280 -18.65 -20.25 -22.97
N GLU A 281 -18.74 -19.50 -21.87
CA GLU A 281 -19.13 -20.01 -20.55
C GLU A 281 -20.55 -19.60 -20.15
N ASN A 282 -21.08 -18.50 -20.73
CA ASN A 282 -22.41 -17.99 -20.39
C ASN A 282 -23.45 -18.17 -21.51
N ASN A 283 -23.22 -19.08 -22.46
CA ASN A 283 -24.16 -19.38 -23.54
C ASN A 283 -24.62 -18.13 -24.33
N ASN A 284 -23.70 -17.21 -24.63
CA ASN A 284 -23.97 -15.92 -25.28
C ASN A 284 -24.96 -15.00 -24.52
N LYS A 285 -25.10 -15.18 -23.21
CA LYS A 285 -25.88 -14.28 -22.36
C LYS A 285 -24.98 -13.18 -21.80
N TYR A 286 -25.46 -11.94 -21.92
CA TYR A 286 -24.76 -10.74 -21.44
C TYR A 286 -25.51 -9.99 -20.34
N ILE A 287 -26.74 -10.40 -20.03
CA ILE A 287 -27.58 -9.68 -19.08
C ILE A 287 -27.36 -10.22 -17.67
N ILE A 288 -26.95 -9.35 -16.76
CA ILE A 288 -26.66 -9.68 -15.35
C ILE A 288 -27.48 -8.82 -14.38
N ASP A 289 -27.59 -9.28 -13.13
CA ASP A 289 -28.15 -8.50 -12.02
C ASP A 289 -27.10 -7.56 -11.41
N THR A 290 -27.50 -6.34 -11.07
CA THR A 290 -26.67 -5.37 -10.33
C THR A 290 -27.08 -5.29 -8.86
N SER A 291 -26.29 -4.60 -8.03
CA SER A 291 -26.63 -4.31 -6.64
C SER A 291 -27.79 -3.33 -6.46
N TYR A 292 -28.15 -2.56 -7.50
CA TYR A 292 -29.25 -1.61 -7.41
C TYR A 292 -30.59 -2.30 -7.70
N LEU A 293 -31.62 -1.87 -6.98
CA LEU A 293 -32.99 -2.39 -7.12
C LEU A 293 -33.89 -1.34 -7.77
N ASP A 294 -34.87 -1.80 -8.55
CA ASP A 294 -35.96 -0.98 -9.07
C ASP A 294 -37.01 -0.68 -7.98
N GLU A 295 -38.05 0.08 -8.33
CA GLU A 295 -39.15 0.44 -7.44
C GLU A 295 -39.93 -0.76 -6.88
N ASN A 296 -39.85 -1.92 -7.54
CA ASN A 296 -40.50 -3.17 -7.12
C ASN A 296 -39.55 -4.09 -6.33
N GLY A 297 -38.34 -3.63 -6.02
CA GLY A 297 -37.33 -4.39 -5.27
C GLY A 297 -36.60 -5.44 -6.12
N LYS A 298 -36.69 -5.39 -7.45
CA LYS A 298 -35.98 -6.30 -8.36
C LYS A 298 -34.67 -5.68 -8.81
N ALA A 299 -33.61 -6.48 -8.92
CA ALA A 299 -32.33 -6.02 -9.39
C ALA A 299 -32.42 -5.38 -10.79
N ILE A 300 -31.82 -4.19 -10.92
CA ILE A 300 -31.63 -3.52 -12.20
C ILE A 300 -30.63 -4.34 -13.01
N LYS A 301 -30.93 -4.54 -14.28
CA LYS A 301 -30.11 -5.37 -15.17
C LYS A 301 -29.02 -4.54 -15.85
N ALA A 302 -27.84 -5.13 -16.02
CA ALA A 302 -26.75 -4.58 -16.84
C ALA A 302 -26.45 -5.48 -18.05
N ASP A 303 -26.06 -4.87 -19.16
CA ASP A 303 -25.70 -5.54 -20.41
C ASP A 303 -24.18 -5.53 -20.59
N LEU A 304 -23.54 -6.66 -20.32
CA LEU A 304 -22.09 -6.83 -20.37
C LEU A 304 -21.46 -6.52 -21.73
N SER A 305 -22.22 -6.53 -22.83
CA SER A 305 -21.71 -6.10 -24.14
C SER A 305 -21.42 -4.59 -24.22
N LYS A 306 -21.93 -3.82 -23.25
CA LYS A 306 -21.79 -2.37 -23.12
C LYS A 306 -21.05 -1.94 -21.87
N ILE A 307 -20.56 -2.88 -21.07
CA ILE A 307 -19.82 -2.61 -19.83
C ILE A 307 -18.33 -2.78 -20.09
N ASP A 308 -17.57 -1.77 -19.69
CA ASP A 308 -16.11 -1.75 -19.75
C ASP A 308 -15.49 -2.33 -18.48
N VAL A 309 -16.14 -2.10 -17.33
CA VAL A 309 -15.64 -2.43 -15.98
C VAL A 309 -16.76 -2.99 -15.10
N ILE A 310 -16.49 -4.07 -14.39
CA ILE A 310 -17.37 -4.61 -13.33
C ILE A 310 -16.71 -4.32 -11.99
N ILE A 311 -17.40 -3.61 -11.10
CA ILE A 311 -16.95 -3.39 -9.71
C ILE A 311 -17.89 -4.04 -8.71
N SER A 312 -17.37 -4.38 -7.53
CA SER A 312 -18.16 -4.94 -6.43
C SER A 312 -18.54 -3.88 -5.38
N GLU A 313 -19.51 -4.22 -4.53
CA GLU A 313 -19.92 -3.38 -3.38
C GLU A 313 -18.75 -3.03 -2.46
N SER A 314 -17.83 -3.97 -2.24
CA SER A 314 -16.61 -3.71 -1.47
C SER A 314 -15.70 -2.66 -2.13
N GLN A 315 -15.73 -2.45 -3.45
CA GLN A 315 -14.93 -1.40 -4.10
C GLN A 315 -15.58 -0.02 -4.01
N PHE A 316 -16.91 0.06 -4.12
CA PHE A 316 -17.66 1.33 -4.07
C PHE A 316 -18.15 1.61 -2.64
N LYS A 317 -17.27 2.20 -1.83
CA LYS A 317 -17.38 2.27 -0.36
C LYS A 317 -18.65 2.95 0.19
N LEU A 318 -19.31 3.81 -0.59
CA LEU A 318 -20.56 4.50 -0.24
C LEU A 318 -21.66 4.29 -1.29
N TRP A 319 -21.65 3.16 -2.01
CA TRP A 319 -22.59 2.91 -3.11
C TRP A 319 -24.06 3.06 -2.70
N ASN A 320 -24.39 2.65 -1.48
CA ASN A 320 -25.73 2.73 -0.89
C ASN A 320 -26.18 4.16 -0.55
N SER A 321 -25.29 5.15 -0.67
CA SER A 321 -25.60 6.58 -0.50
C SER A 321 -26.02 7.24 -1.82
N PHE A 322 -26.08 6.48 -2.91
CA PHE A 322 -26.50 6.94 -4.23
C PHE A 322 -27.67 6.07 -4.71
N PRO A 323 -28.68 6.61 -5.39
CA PRO A 323 -29.82 5.83 -5.88
C PRO A 323 -29.48 4.97 -7.10
N SER A 324 -28.48 5.35 -7.90
CA SER A 324 -28.03 4.61 -9.08
C SER A 324 -26.61 5.00 -9.51
N ILE A 325 -25.99 4.19 -10.37
CA ILE A 325 -24.71 4.52 -11.02
C ILE A 325 -24.84 5.75 -11.93
N ASP A 326 -25.95 5.90 -12.64
CA ASP A 326 -26.16 7.05 -13.54
C ASP A 326 -26.19 8.36 -12.74
N TYR A 327 -26.94 8.39 -11.64
CA TYR A 327 -26.97 9.55 -10.75
C TYR A 327 -25.57 9.88 -10.21
N TYR A 328 -24.81 8.86 -9.80
CA TYR A 328 -23.43 9.04 -9.35
C TYR A 328 -22.51 9.58 -10.46
N ASN A 329 -22.63 9.08 -11.69
CA ASN A 329 -21.83 9.52 -12.84
C ASN A 329 -22.15 10.96 -13.24
N GLU A 330 -23.43 11.32 -13.32
CA GLU A 330 -23.85 12.70 -13.60
C GLU A 330 -23.29 13.68 -12.55
N ASN A 331 -23.31 13.31 -11.28
CA ASN A 331 -22.71 14.12 -10.22
C ASN A 331 -21.18 14.20 -10.38
N CYS A 332 -20.51 13.10 -10.71
CA CYS A 332 -19.07 13.12 -11.00
C CYS A 332 -18.72 14.07 -12.16
N GLU A 333 -19.52 14.06 -13.23
CA GLU A 333 -19.33 14.94 -14.40
C GLU A 333 -19.55 16.41 -14.07
N LYS A 334 -20.60 16.71 -13.28
CA LYS A 334 -20.89 18.06 -12.76
C LYS A 334 -19.74 18.56 -11.86
N ASN A 335 -19.24 17.70 -10.99
CA ASN A 335 -18.20 18.01 -10.00
C ASN A 335 -16.76 17.82 -10.50
N LYS A 336 -16.57 17.43 -11.77
CA LYS A 336 -15.26 17.14 -12.39
C LYS A 336 -14.42 16.12 -11.60
N LEU A 337 -15.07 15.08 -11.09
CA LEU A 337 -14.44 13.98 -10.37
C LEU A 337 -14.00 12.90 -11.37
N GLN A 338 -12.71 12.61 -11.41
CA GLN A 338 -12.11 11.80 -12.48
C GLN A 338 -11.62 10.45 -11.97
N TRP A 339 -11.76 9.44 -12.83
CA TRP A 339 -11.12 8.14 -12.64
C TRP A 339 -9.61 8.29 -12.70
N GLY A 340 -8.93 7.58 -11.81
CA GLY A 340 -7.49 7.68 -11.66
C GLY A 340 -6.83 6.35 -11.35
N ILE A 341 -5.69 6.12 -11.99
CA ILE A 341 -4.83 4.97 -11.73
C ILE A 341 -3.72 5.37 -10.77
N SER A 342 -3.64 4.67 -9.63
CA SER A 342 -2.64 4.93 -8.61
C SER A 342 -1.39 4.07 -8.80
N LEU A 343 -1.56 2.79 -9.13
CA LEU A 343 -0.52 1.78 -9.39
C LEU A 343 -1.00 0.83 -10.50
N ILE A 344 -0.05 0.19 -11.18
CA ILE A 344 -0.28 -0.86 -12.17
C ILE A 344 0.71 -2.00 -11.94
N SER A 345 0.33 -3.23 -12.30
CA SER A 345 1.26 -4.36 -12.34
C SER A 345 2.36 -4.10 -13.36
N PRO A 346 3.63 -4.52 -13.11
CA PRO A 346 4.72 -4.28 -14.05
C PRO A 346 4.59 -5.15 -15.31
N LYS A 347 5.18 -4.68 -16.42
CA LYS A 347 5.34 -5.47 -17.66
C LYS A 347 6.13 -6.76 -17.44
N LYS A 348 7.13 -6.70 -16.55
CA LYS A 348 7.96 -7.82 -16.15
C LYS A 348 8.21 -7.75 -14.66
N ASP A 349 7.88 -8.83 -13.95
CA ASP A 349 8.20 -8.98 -12.54
C ASP A 349 9.71 -9.05 -12.32
N LYS A 350 10.16 -8.66 -11.12
CA LYS A 350 11.57 -8.78 -10.75
C LYS A 350 11.94 -10.26 -10.62
N ASP A 351 13.22 -10.57 -10.76
CA ASP A 351 13.72 -11.94 -10.58
C ASP A 351 14.31 -12.18 -9.18
N ILE A 352 14.64 -11.10 -8.47
CA ILE A 352 15.34 -11.14 -7.18
C ILE A 352 14.50 -10.48 -6.09
N LEU A 353 14.16 -11.27 -5.09
CA LEU A 353 13.54 -10.83 -3.85
C LEU A 353 14.65 -10.52 -2.85
N LYS A 354 14.46 -9.41 -2.15
CA LYS A 354 15.26 -9.09 -0.96
C LYS A 354 14.45 -9.50 0.25
N MET A 355 14.88 -10.58 0.89
CA MET A 355 14.35 -10.99 2.18
C MET A 355 14.61 -9.89 3.22
N ASN A 356 13.88 -9.96 4.32
CA ASN A 356 14.18 -9.19 5.52
C ASN A 356 14.21 -10.18 6.70
N TYR A 357 14.72 -9.74 7.85
CA TYR A 357 14.81 -10.58 9.05
C TYR A 357 13.45 -11.11 9.52
N GLN A 358 12.35 -10.40 9.26
CA GLN A 358 11.00 -10.80 9.68
C GLN A 358 10.55 -12.06 8.95
N PHE A 359 10.90 -12.21 7.67
CA PHE A 359 10.62 -13.43 6.90
C PHE A 359 11.53 -14.59 7.28
N LEU A 360 12.78 -14.30 7.68
CA LEU A 360 13.79 -15.31 7.97
C LEU A 360 13.62 -15.92 9.36
N GLN A 361 13.20 -15.12 10.35
CA GLN A 361 13.04 -15.60 11.74
C GLN A 361 11.83 -16.54 11.93
N THR A 362 10.90 -16.54 10.98
CA THR A 362 9.64 -17.29 11.03
C THR A 362 9.70 -18.62 10.29
N VAL A 363 10.85 -19.00 9.76
CA VAL A 363 11.13 -20.32 9.18
C VAL A 363 12.19 -21.07 9.99
N LYS A 364 12.10 -22.40 10.00
CA LYS A 364 13.08 -23.29 10.65
C LYS A 364 14.25 -23.54 9.72
N LEU A 365 15.39 -22.93 10.01
CA LEU A 365 16.64 -23.09 9.27
C LEU A 365 17.73 -23.66 10.17
N ASN A 366 18.53 -24.59 9.65
CA ASN A 366 19.77 -25.04 10.28
C ASN A 366 20.99 -24.33 9.67
N ASP A 367 22.18 -24.50 10.26
CA ASP A 367 23.41 -23.82 9.83
C ASP A 367 23.75 -24.04 8.35
N THR A 368 23.62 -25.27 7.85
CA THR A 368 23.87 -25.58 6.42
C THR A 368 22.86 -24.92 5.49
N GLN A 369 21.59 -24.85 5.89
CA GLN A 369 20.55 -24.14 5.14
C GLN A 369 20.78 -22.63 5.17
N ILE A 370 21.25 -22.08 6.29
CA ILE A 370 21.61 -20.66 6.42
C ILE A 370 22.76 -20.32 5.47
N GLU A 371 23.82 -21.14 5.45
CA GLU A 371 24.95 -20.95 4.54
C GLU A 371 24.51 -20.99 3.07
N SER A 372 23.72 -22.00 2.70
CA SER A 372 23.15 -22.16 1.36
C SER A 372 22.27 -20.97 0.95
N LEU A 373 21.41 -20.51 1.85
CA LEU A 373 20.55 -19.33 1.64
C LEU A 373 21.36 -18.05 1.45
N CYS A 374 22.45 -17.88 2.21
CA CYS A 374 23.31 -16.69 2.13
C CYS A 374 24.22 -16.70 0.89
N LYS A 375 24.49 -17.88 0.31
CA LYS A 375 25.47 -18.08 -0.77
C LYS A 375 25.29 -17.09 -1.92
N LYS A 376 24.08 -16.96 -2.47
CA LYS A 376 23.80 -16.05 -3.59
C LYS A 376 24.15 -14.59 -3.26
N THR A 377 23.90 -14.18 -2.02
CA THR A 377 24.22 -12.83 -1.55
C THR A 377 25.72 -12.64 -1.39
N VAL A 378 26.40 -13.60 -0.80
CA VAL A 378 27.86 -13.58 -0.61
C VAL A 378 28.58 -13.59 -1.96
N ASP A 379 28.16 -14.45 -2.89
CA ASP A 379 28.72 -14.54 -4.24
C ASP A 379 28.51 -13.22 -5.01
N TRP A 380 27.31 -12.63 -4.92
CA TRP A 380 27.03 -11.32 -5.51
C TRP A 380 27.92 -10.21 -4.92
N LEU A 381 28.02 -10.12 -3.60
CA LEU A 381 28.88 -9.14 -2.92
C LEU A 381 30.36 -9.31 -3.31
N THR A 382 30.83 -10.56 -3.33
CA THR A 382 32.22 -10.92 -3.65
C THR A 382 32.55 -10.68 -5.13
N GLY A 383 31.60 -10.89 -6.04
CA GLY A 383 31.77 -10.58 -7.45
C GLY A 383 31.94 -9.08 -7.69
N VAL A 384 31.19 -8.24 -6.97
CA VAL A 384 31.23 -6.78 -7.13
C VAL A 384 32.50 -6.15 -6.53
N THR A 385 33.17 -6.81 -5.57
CA THR A 385 34.41 -6.32 -4.89
C THR A 385 35.66 -6.35 -5.78
N SER A 386 35.58 -5.85 -7.01
CA SER A 386 36.71 -5.73 -7.95
C SER A 386 37.35 -7.05 -8.38
N LYS A 387 36.73 -8.21 -8.10
CA LYS A 387 37.23 -9.53 -8.50
C LYS A 387 36.87 -9.88 -9.95
N ASN A 388 35.78 -9.31 -10.45
CA ASN A 388 35.30 -9.52 -11.82
C ASN A 388 34.87 -8.17 -12.39
N ILE A 389 35.63 -7.69 -13.38
CA ILE A 389 35.40 -6.39 -14.01
C ILE A 389 33.99 -6.27 -14.58
N SER A 390 33.49 -7.31 -15.25
CA SER A 390 32.15 -7.30 -15.84
C SER A 390 31.06 -7.16 -14.78
N TYR A 391 31.17 -7.88 -13.66
CA TYR A 391 30.23 -7.77 -12.54
C TYR A 391 30.27 -6.40 -11.87
N THR A 392 31.48 -5.87 -11.65
CA THR A 392 31.67 -4.52 -11.11
C THR A 392 31.06 -3.47 -12.03
N LEU A 393 31.32 -3.53 -13.35
CA LEU A 393 30.76 -2.58 -14.31
C LEU A 393 29.23 -2.66 -14.36
N LEU A 394 28.64 -3.86 -14.41
CA LEU A 394 27.18 -4.03 -14.34
C LEU A 394 26.59 -3.40 -13.07
N PHE A 395 27.24 -3.59 -11.92
CA PHE A 395 26.81 -2.95 -10.67
C PHE A 395 26.86 -1.42 -10.74
N LEU A 396 27.91 -0.85 -11.33
CA LEU A 396 28.13 0.60 -11.40
C LEU A 396 27.22 1.28 -12.42
N LEU A 397 26.89 0.60 -13.52
CA LEU A 397 26.01 1.10 -14.56
C LEU A 397 24.53 0.96 -14.18
N GLY A 398 24.17 -0.02 -13.36
CA GLY A 398 22.81 -0.23 -12.85
C GLY A 398 22.06 -1.34 -13.58
N VAL A 399 20.76 -1.15 -13.83
CA VAL A 399 19.85 -2.19 -14.34
C VAL A 399 19.42 -1.92 -15.78
N ASN A 400 19.06 -2.99 -16.50
CA ASN A 400 18.57 -2.95 -17.89
C ASN A 400 19.51 -2.18 -18.81
N ILE A 401 20.80 -2.52 -18.78
CA ILE A 401 21.84 -1.90 -19.60
C ILE A 401 21.64 -2.32 -21.05
N THR A 402 21.54 -1.34 -21.95
CA THR A 402 21.46 -1.48 -23.40
C THR A 402 22.62 -0.75 -24.05
N GLU A 403 22.93 -1.04 -25.31
CA GLU A 403 23.97 -0.31 -26.05
C GLU A 403 23.71 1.20 -26.06
N ASP A 404 22.47 1.62 -26.30
CA ASP A 404 22.07 3.03 -26.26
C ASP A 404 22.34 3.68 -24.89
N LYS A 405 22.04 2.97 -23.79
CA LYS A 405 22.31 3.48 -22.44
C LYS A 405 23.79 3.56 -22.14
N ILE A 406 24.59 2.62 -22.64
CA ILE A 406 26.05 2.68 -22.50
C ILE A 406 26.59 3.89 -23.25
N THR A 407 26.17 4.08 -24.50
CA THR A 407 26.57 5.22 -25.33
C THR A 407 26.15 6.54 -24.69
N ASP A 408 24.90 6.66 -24.24
CA ASP A 408 24.40 7.83 -23.53
C ASP A 408 25.19 8.09 -22.23
N TYR A 409 25.49 7.04 -21.46
CA TYR A 409 26.31 7.16 -20.26
C TYR A 409 27.70 7.69 -20.59
N LEU A 410 28.37 7.14 -21.60
CA LEU A 410 29.70 7.57 -22.04
C LEU A 410 29.70 9.03 -22.53
N ASN A 411 28.65 9.47 -23.20
CA ASN A 411 28.55 10.84 -23.73
C ASN A 411 28.16 11.86 -22.66
N ASN A 412 27.18 11.54 -21.81
CA ASN A 412 26.47 12.54 -20.99
C ASN A 412 26.69 12.39 -19.47
N SER A 413 27.17 11.24 -18.97
CA SER A 413 27.37 11.06 -17.53
C SER A 413 28.55 11.88 -16.99
N GLU A 414 28.40 12.55 -15.85
CA GLU A 414 29.52 13.21 -15.15
C GLU A 414 30.37 12.22 -14.32
N ASN A 415 30.06 10.92 -14.40
CA ASN A 415 30.74 9.89 -13.62
C ASN A 415 32.06 9.44 -14.28
N HIS A 416 33.03 10.35 -14.34
CA HIS A 416 34.28 10.19 -15.09
C HIS A 416 35.11 8.96 -14.66
N TRP A 417 35.09 8.58 -13.38
CA TRP A 417 35.88 7.44 -12.93
C TRP A 417 35.32 6.09 -13.39
N VAL A 418 33.99 5.96 -13.52
CA VAL A 418 33.39 4.76 -14.12
C VAL A 418 33.68 4.71 -15.61
N LYS A 419 33.64 5.86 -16.32
CA LYS A 419 34.05 5.93 -17.72
C LYS A 419 35.50 5.50 -17.92
N ALA A 420 36.41 5.99 -17.07
CA ALA A 420 37.81 5.60 -17.11
C ALA A 420 37.95 4.08 -16.90
N LEU A 421 37.26 3.51 -15.90
CA LEU A 421 37.25 2.07 -15.65
C LEU A 421 36.70 1.24 -16.83
N MET A 422 35.76 1.78 -17.60
CA MET A 422 35.22 1.11 -18.80
C MET A 422 36.20 1.13 -19.97
N LEU A 423 36.99 2.20 -20.09
CA LEU A 423 37.98 2.35 -21.17
C LEU A 423 39.28 1.59 -20.85
N ASP A 424 39.65 1.55 -19.58
CA ASP A 424 40.82 0.83 -19.08
C ASP A 424 40.43 -0.01 -17.85
N ASN A 425 40.20 -1.30 -18.13
CA ASN A 425 39.79 -2.27 -17.13
C ASN A 425 40.86 -2.53 -16.06
N GLU A 426 42.14 -2.28 -16.34
CA GLU A 426 43.23 -2.49 -15.37
C GLU A 426 43.13 -1.52 -14.18
N LEU A 427 42.45 -0.38 -14.37
CA LEU A 427 42.17 0.57 -13.30
C LEU A 427 41.34 -0.05 -12.16
N ILE A 428 40.69 -1.21 -12.37
CA ILE A 428 40.05 -1.96 -11.28
C ILE A 428 41.05 -2.31 -10.16
N ASN A 429 42.34 -2.37 -10.48
CA ASN A 429 43.41 -2.66 -9.54
C ASN A 429 43.84 -1.45 -8.71
N ASP A 430 43.50 -0.23 -9.14
CA ASP A 430 43.81 1.02 -8.45
C ASP A 430 43.18 1.08 -7.05
N LYS A 431 43.95 1.63 -6.10
CA LYS A 431 43.57 1.69 -4.68
C LYS A 431 42.36 2.60 -4.46
N TRP A 432 42.28 3.73 -5.17
CA TRP A 432 41.17 4.67 -5.04
C TRP A 432 39.90 4.08 -5.65
N ILE A 433 39.98 3.43 -6.82
CA ILE A 433 38.82 2.76 -7.45
C ILE A 433 38.30 1.63 -6.57
N LYS A 434 39.17 0.74 -6.08
CA LYS A 434 38.79 -0.32 -5.12
C LYS A 434 38.08 0.25 -3.91
N ARG A 435 38.59 1.36 -3.35
CA ARG A 435 37.96 2.02 -2.20
C ARG A 435 36.58 2.58 -2.53
N LYS A 436 36.43 3.25 -3.68
CA LYS A 436 35.12 3.78 -4.13
C LYS A 436 34.09 2.67 -4.29
N ILE A 437 34.46 1.56 -4.94
CA ILE A 437 33.57 0.40 -5.11
C ILE A 437 33.19 -0.17 -3.74
N TYR A 438 34.16 -0.35 -2.83
CA TYR A 438 33.90 -0.83 -1.47
C TYR A 438 32.92 0.09 -0.72
N ASP A 439 33.10 1.41 -0.76
CA ASP A 439 32.24 2.35 -0.06
C ASP A 439 30.78 2.31 -0.58
N LEU A 440 30.58 2.03 -1.88
CA LEU A 440 29.25 1.83 -2.48
C LEU A 440 28.56 0.55 -1.98
N ILE A 441 29.31 -0.54 -1.77
CA ILE A 441 28.75 -1.83 -1.32
C ILE A 441 28.72 -1.97 0.21
N LYS A 442 29.50 -1.19 0.97
CA LYS A 442 29.59 -1.30 2.43
C LYS A 442 28.22 -1.23 3.12
N LYS A 443 27.33 -0.37 2.62
CA LYS A 443 25.94 -0.28 3.13
C LYS A 443 25.15 -1.55 2.84
N LYS A 444 25.39 -2.20 1.69
CA LYS A 444 24.74 -3.47 1.32
C LYS A 444 25.25 -4.63 2.17
N ILE A 445 26.57 -4.71 2.39
CA ILE A 445 27.17 -5.70 3.33
C ILE A 445 26.50 -5.60 4.70
N LYS A 446 26.45 -4.38 5.28
CA LYS A 446 25.80 -4.15 6.57
C LYS A 446 24.32 -4.59 6.59
N LYS A 447 23.57 -4.29 5.52
CA LYS A 447 22.16 -4.69 5.41
C LYS A 447 21.98 -6.19 5.26
N SER A 448 22.86 -6.87 4.53
CA SER A 448 22.84 -8.33 4.42
C SER A 448 23.13 -9.01 5.76
N CYS A 449 24.06 -8.47 6.56
CA CYS A 449 24.25 -8.91 7.94
C CYS A 449 23.03 -8.70 8.85
N LEU A 450 22.10 -7.82 8.47
CA LEU A 450 20.82 -7.58 9.16
C LEU A 450 19.65 -8.37 8.54
N GLY A 451 19.92 -9.31 7.62
CA GLY A 451 18.91 -10.16 6.99
C GLY A 451 18.39 -9.68 5.64
N GLU A 452 18.97 -8.65 5.00
CA GLU A 452 18.68 -8.31 3.58
C GLU A 452 19.37 -9.31 2.64
N ILE A 453 18.85 -10.54 2.61
CA ILE A 453 19.37 -11.68 1.83
C ILE A 453 18.66 -11.76 0.48
N LEU A 454 19.42 -11.98 -0.59
CA LEU A 454 18.94 -12.12 -1.97
C LEU A 454 18.52 -13.56 -2.26
N VAL A 455 17.27 -13.75 -2.70
CA VAL A 455 16.73 -15.04 -3.15
C VAL A 455 16.04 -14.88 -4.50
N ASP A 456 15.85 -15.98 -5.23
CA ASP A 456 15.00 -15.99 -6.43
C ASP A 456 13.55 -15.78 -6.03
N GLY A 457 12.93 -14.71 -6.53
CA GLY A 457 11.60 -14.30 -6.10
C GLY A 457 11.26 -12.86 -6.42
N ASN A 458 10.05 -12.45 -6.06
CA ASN A 458 9.57 -11.08 -6.25
C ASN A 458 8.34 -10.78 -5.38
N PHE A 459 7.83 -9.55 -5.51
CA PHE A 459 6.52 -9.19 -5.01
C PHE A 459 5.53 -9.21 -6.18
N GLN A 460 4.38 -9.85 -5.99
CA GLN A 460 3.29 -9.91 -6.97
C GLN A 460 1.97 -9.50 -6.31
N VAL A 461 1.08 -8.93 -7.11
CA VAL A 461 -0.28 -8.54 -6.67
C VAL A 461 -1.08 -9.79 -6.32
N LEU A 462 -1.82 -9.75 -5.21
CA LEU A 462 -2.84 -10.75 -4.90
C LEU A 462 -4.05 -10.54 -5.79
N VAL A 463 -4.46 -11.59 -6.46
CA VAL A 463 -5.60 -11.60 -7.39
C VAL A 463 -6.51 -12.74 -6.96
N SER A 464 -7.78 -12.47 -6.72
CA SER A 464 -8.78 -13.52 -6.58
C SER A 464 -9.14 -14.05 -7.98
N ASP A 465 -9.55 -15.31 -8.09
CA ASP A 465 -9.91 -15.94 -9.36
C ASP A 465 -10.90 -15.07 -10.18
N PRO A 466 -10.46 -14.46 -11.31
CA PRO A 466 -11.34 -13.60 -12.11
C PRO A 466 -12.40 -14.38 -12.87
N PHE A 467 -12.17 -15.66 -13.14
CA PHE A 467 -13.17 -16.53 -13.75
C PHE A 467 -14.31 -16.79 -12.76
N ALA A 468 -13.98 -17.09 -11.50
CA ALA A 468 -14.97 -17.22 -10.42
C ALA A 468 -15.79 -15.92 -10.24
N MET A 469 -15.14 -14.76 -10.33
CA MET A 469 -15.85 -13.49 -10.24
C MET A 469 -16.84 -13.28 -11.39
N MET A 470 -16.50 -13.74 -12.61
CA MET A 470 -17.43 -13.73 -13.75
C MET A 470 -18.58 -14.72 -13.57
N GLN A 471 -18.34 -15.92 -13.03
CA GLN A 471 -19.41 -16.86 -12.68
C GLN A 471 -20.41 -16.20 -11.72
N HIS A 472 -19.91 -15.55 -10.67
CA HIS A 472 -20.74 -14.82 -9.70
C HIS A 472 -21.54 -13.69 -10.37
N ALA A 473 -20.86 -12.83 -11.13
CA ALA A 473 -21.52 -11.71 -11.82
C ALA A 473 -22.62 -12.20 -12.78
N CYS A 474 -22.42 -13.34 -13.44
CA CYS A 474 -23.37 -13.95 -14.37
C CYS A 474 -24.46 -14.81 -13.69
N GLY A 475 -24.46 -14.91 -12.36
CA GLY A 475 -25.43 -15.72 -11.61
C GLY A 475 -25.26 -17.23 -11.79
N GLN A 476 -24.04 -17.67 -12.13
CA GLN A 476 -23.66 -19.09 -12.23
C GLN A 476 -23.19 -19.63 -10.87
N GLU A 477 -23.07 -20.96 -10.76
CA GLU A 477 -22.39 -21.57 -9.61
C GLU A 477 -20.91 -21.14 -9.59
N VAL A 478 -20.45 -20.64 -8.45
CA VAL A 478 -19.10 -20.08 -8.30
C VAL A 478 -18.13 -21.20 -7.92
N THR A 479 -17.42 -21.73 -8.91
CA THR A 479 -16.44 -22.81 -8.74
C THR A 479 -15.00 -22.33 -8.90
N GLY A 480 -14.79 -21.31 -9.72
CA GLY A 480 -13.46 -20.92 -10.23
C GLY A 480 -12.83 -21.99 -11.11
N LEU A 481 -11.58 -21.75 -11.52
CA LEU A 481 -10.74 -22.72 -12.24
C LEU A 481 -9.72 -23.40 -11.32
N LEU A 482 -9.47 -22.82 -10.15
CA LEU A 482 -8.48 -23.32 -9.19
C LEU A 482 -9.18 -24.07 -8.05
N GLY A 483 -8.76 -25.31 -7.80
CA GLY A 483 -9.20 -26.08 -6.64
C GLY A 483 -8.61 -25.56 -5.32
N LYS A 484 -9.03 -26.17 -4.21
CA LYS A 484 -8.52 -25.85 -2.88
C LYS A 484 -7.00 -26.06 -2.81
N LYS A 485 -6.26 -25.04 -2.35
CA LYS A 485 -4.78 -25.01 -2.30
C LYS A 485 -4.09 -25.10 -3.67
N GLU A 486 -4.81 -24.77 -4.73
CA GLU A 486 -4.26 -24.55 -6.06
C GLU A 486 -4.19 -23.06 -6.35
N TYR A 487 -3.16 -22.64 -7.09
CA TYR A 487 -2.88 -21.25 -7.38
C TYR A 487 -2.32 -21.12 -8.80
N TYR A 488 -2.32 -19.90 -9.35
CA TYR A 488 -1.71 -19.63 -10.64
C TYR A 488 -0.78 -18.42 -10.56
N SER A 489 0.40 -18.51 -11.17
CA SER A 489 1.29 -17.37 -11.39
C SER A 489 2.01 -17.57 -12.71
N ASN A 490 1.65 -16.79 -13.72
CA ASN A 490 2.26 -16.88 -15.04
C ASN A 490 3.80 -16.71 -14.96
N TYR A 491 4.28 -15.76 -14.15
CA TYR A 491 5.71 -15.54 -13.94
C TYR A 491 6.47 -16.81 -13.51
N TRP A 492 5.94 -17.59 -12.57
CA TRP A 492 6.57 -18.80 -12.07
C TRP A 492 6.35 -20.00 -13.00
N ASN A 493 5.15 -20.09 -13.60
CA ASN A 493 4.80 -21.12 -14.57
C ASN A 493 5.68 -21.07 -15.84
N GLU A 494 6.04 -19.87 -16.30
CA GLU A 494 6.98 -19.68 -17.41
C GLU A 494 8.42 -20.07 -17.05
N LYS A 495 8.74 -20.16 -15.75
CA LYS A 495 10.02 -20.65 -15.25
C LYS A 495 10.02 -22.14 -14.92
N GLY A 496 8.89 -22.83 -15.13
CA GLY A 496 8.74 -24.23 -14.74
C GLY A 496 8.76 -24.46 -13.22
N VAL A 497 8.47 -23.45 -12.41
CA VAL A 497 8.41 -23.55 -10.95
C VAL A 497 6.97 -23.82 -10.53
N SER A 498 6.74 -24.95 -9.85
CA SER A 498 5.41 -25.37 -9.41
C SER A 498 5.13 -25.16 -7.91
N ILE A 499 6.15 -24.85 -7.11
CA ILE A 499 6.02 -24.64 -5.66
C ILE A 499 6.81 -23.41 -5.26
N VAL A 500 6.16 -22.50 -4.54
CA VAL A 500 6.79 -21.31 -3.95
C VAL A 500 6.27 -21.09 -2.53
N ASP A 501 7.09 -20.50 -1.67
CA ASP A 501 6.60 -19.92 -0.42
C ASP A 501 6.09 -18.49 -0.68
N SER A 502 5.04 -18.09 0.05
CA SER A 502 4.46 -16.75 -0.05
C SER A 502 4.30 -16.10 1.33
N MET A 503 4.60 -14.80 1.38
CA MET A 503 4.67 -14.02 2.61
C MET A 503 4.12 -12.60 2.38
N ARG A 504 3.36 -12.06 3.32
CA ARG A 504 2.97 -10.64 3.30
C ARG A 504 3.68 -9.88 4.43
N ALA A 505 4.20 -8.70 4.11
CA ALA A 505 4.84 -7.84 5.10
C ALA A 505 3.84 -6.88 5.76
N PRO A 506 4.04 -6.49 7.03
CA PRO A 506 5.03 -7.04 7.99
C PRO A 506 4.60 -8.41 8.53
N LEU A 507 5.56 -9.33 8.68
CA LEU A 507 5.31 -10.70 9.13
C LEU A 507 5.75 -10.85 10.61
N THR A 508 4.91 -11.47 11.44
CA THR A 508 5.12 -11.59 12.90
C THR A 508 5.07 -13.00 13.44
N TYR A 509 4.45 -13.93 12.72
CA TYR A 509 4.23 -15.29 13.15
C TYR A 509 4.40 -16.32 12.03
N ARG A 510 4.64 -17.57 12.41
CA ARG A 510 5.03 -18.68 11.53
C ARG A 510 3.94 -19.10 10.55
N SER A 511 2.66 -19.01 10.93
CA SER A 511 1.53 -19.37 10.07
C SER A 511 1.25 -18.38 8.94
N GLU A 512 1.98 -17.25 8.90
CA GLU A 512 1.84 -16.23 7.84
C GLU A 512 2.63 -16.60 6.56
N HIS A 513 3.33 -17.74 6.57
CA HIS A 513 3.87 -18.39 5.38
C HIS A 513 2.82 -19.32 4.76
N VAL A 514 2.56 -19.17 3.46
CA VAL A 514 1.68 -20.05 2.70
C VAL A 514 2.41 -20.63 1.51
N VAL A 515 2.61 -21.95 1.51
CA VAL A 515 3.21 -22.65 0.36
C VAL A 515 2.17 -22.80 -0.74
N LEU A 516 2.49 -22.27 -1.92
CA LEU A 516 1.62 -22.23 -3.08
C LEU A 516 1.96 -23.37 -4.04
N ASN A 517 0.97 -24.22 -4.34
CA ASN A 517 1.05 -25.21 -5.40
C ASN A 517 0.53 -24.59 -6.70
N LEU A 518 1.45 -24.15 -7.55
CA LEU A 518 1.14 -23.49 -8.81
C LEU A 518 0.71 -24.50 -9.86
N LYS A 519 -0.39 -24.18 -10.56
CA LYS A 519 -0.95 -24.99 -11.64
C LYS A 519 -0.70 -24.33 -12.98
N LYS A 520 -0.49 -25.17 -13.98
CA LYS A 520 -0.40 -24.79 -15.39
C LYS A 520 -1.14 -25.83 -16.21
N ASN A 521 -2.10 -25.38 -17.00
CA ASN A 521 -2.81 -26.18 -18.01
C ASN A 521 -3.38 -25.22 -19.07
N GLU A 522 -3.88 -25.76 -20.18
CA GLU A 522 -4.35 -24.97 -21.32
C GLU A 522 -5.53 -24.06 -20.99
N GLU A 523 -6.44 -24.50 -20.10
CA GLU A 523 -7.61 -23.72 -19.69
C GLU A 523 -7.23 -22.52 -18.82
N LEU A 524 -6.37 -22.72 -17.83
CA LEU A 524 -5.80 -21.65 -17.00
C LEU A 524 -5.03 -20.66 -17.86
N ASP A 525 -4.18 -21.14 -18.77
CA ASP A 525 -3.38 -20.27 -19.65
C ASP A 525 -4.29 -19.48 -20.62
N TYR A 526 -5.41 -20.06 -21.09
CA TYR A 526 -6.37 -19.37 -21.93
C TYR A 526 -7.10 -18.24 -21.18
N TRP A 527 -7.64 -18.52 -20.00
CA TRP A 527 -8.42 -17.55 -19.22
C TRP A 527 -7.55 -16.50 -18.54
N TYR A 528 -6.32 -16.86 -18.16
CA TYR A 528 -5.40 -15.98 -17.44
C TYR A 528 -4.29 -15.40 -18.33
N LYS A 529 -4.41 -15.49 -19.66
CA LYS A 529 -3.44 -14.92 -20.64
C LYS A 529 -3.09 -13.44 -20.43
N TYR A 530 -4.01 -12.63 -19.89
CA TYR A 530 -3.76 -11.21 -19.57
C TYR A 530 -3.22 -10.98 -18.15
N ASN A 531 -3.15 -12.03 -17.33
CA ASN A 531 -2.59 -12.05 -15.97
C ASN A 531 -1.13 -12.52 -15.97
N THR A 532 -0.29 -11.83 -16.75
CA THR A 532 1.15 -12.12 -16.88
C THR A 532 1.93 -11.84 -15.60
N SER A 533 1.38 -10.98 -14.73
CA SER A 533 1.85 -10.69 -13.36
C SER A 533 0.70 -10.90 -12.37
N GLY A 534 1.04 -11.00 -11.08
CA GLY A 534 0.10 -11.34 -10.01
C GLY A 534 0.09 -12.84 -9.67
N VAL A 535 -0.44 -13.15 -8.49
CA VAL A 535 -0.73 -14.51 -8.03
C VAL A 535 -2.24 -14.64 -7.92
N ILE A 536 -2.83 -15.53 -8.71
CA ILE A 536 -4.25 -15.83 -8.68
C ILE A 536 -4.50 -16.90 -7.60
N VAL A 537 -5.39 -16.56 -6.69
CA VAL A 537 -5.75 -17.33 -5.50
C VAL A 537 -7.12 -17.97 -5.70
N ASN A 538 -7.24 -19.24 -5.31
CA ASN A 538 -8.50 -19.97 -5.35
C ASN A 538 -9.57 -19.33 -4.44
N ILE A 539 -10.84 -19.61 -4.73
CA ILE A 539 -11.99 -19.10 -3.95
C ILE A 539 -12.44 -20.04 -2.83
N HIS A 540 -11.63 -21.04 -2.47
CA HIS A 540 -12.00 -22.13 -1.54
C HIS A 540 -11.25 -22.11 -0.21
N GLY A 541 -10.17 -21.32 -0.11
CA GLY A 541 -9.23 -21.33 1.01
C GLY A 541 -9.46 -20.25 2.06
N HIS A 542 -8.44 -20.03 2.88
CA HIS A 542 -8.41 -19.03 3.97
C HIS A 542 -7.08 -18.26 3.97
N GLU A 543 -6.39 -18.22 2.84
CA GLU A 543 -5.04 -17.69 2.70
C GLU A 543 -4.96 -16.21 3.08
N THR A 544 -6.03 -15.45 2.84
CA THR A 544 -6.13 -14.04 3.27
C THR A 544 -6.03 -13.90 4.79
N MET A 545 -6.48 -14.89 5.57
CA MET A 545 -6.30 -14.92 7.02
C MET A 545 -4.83 -15.13 7.40
N ASN A 546 -4.11 -16.00 6.68
CA ASN A 546 -2.67 -16.21 6.88
C ASN A 546 -1.86 -14.97 6.49
N TRP A 547 -2.23 -14.29 5.41
CA TRP A 547 -1.58 -13.05 4.98
C TRP A 547 -2.10 -11.81 5.73
N ALA A 548 -2.20 -11.91 7.05
CA ALA A 548 -2.55 -10.81 7.95
C ALA A 548 -3.86 -10.09 7.58
N GLY A 549 -4.89 -10.84 7.15
CA GLY A 549 -6.18 -10.28 6.75
C GLY A 549 -6.10 -9.48 5.46
N SER A 550 -5.36 -9.96 4.46
CA SER A 550 -5.27 -9.29 3.15
C SER A 550 -6.60 -9.23 2.44
N ASP A 551 -6.74 -8.25 1.57
CA ASP A 551 -7.82 -8.16 0.60
C ASP A 551 -7.24 -8.19 -0.82
N PHE A 552 -8.09 -7.97 -1.81
CA PHE A 552 -7.69 -7.94 -3.22
C PHE A 552 -7.72 -6.49 -3.75
N ASP A 553 -7.48 -5.49 -2.89
CA ASP A 553 -7.51 -4.05 -3.22
C ASP A 553 -6.19 -3.49 -3.78
N PHE A 554 -5.35 -4.40 -4.30
CA PHE A 554 -3.95 -4.24 -4.75
C PHE A 554 -2.91 -4.58 -3.67
N ASP A 555 -3.26 -5.43 -2.71
CA ASP A 555 -2.27 -6.05 -1.82
C ASP A 555 -1.25 -6.88 -2.61
N ILE A 556 -0.03 -6.97 -2.06
CA ILE A 556 1.07 -7.72 -2.68
C ILE A 556 1.64 -8.74 -1.69
N ILE A 557 2.08 -9.89 -2.22
CA ILE A 557 2.82 -10.92 -1.50
C ILE A 557 4.21 -11.07 -2.08
N ALA A 558 5.20 -11.30 -1.22
CA ALA A 558 6.50 -11.79 -1.62
C ALA A 558 6.40 -13.28 -1.92
N THR A 559 6.95 -13.74 -3.04
CA THR A 559 7.05 -15.17 -3.38
C THR A 559 8.50 -15.56 -3.63
N THR A 560 8.87 -16.78 -3.26
CA THR A 560 10.22 -17.32 -3.47
C THR A 560 10.19 -18.81 -3.76
N SER A 561 11.01 -19.25 -4.72
CA SER A 561 11.22 -20.67 -5.03
C SER A 561 12.38 -21.28 -4.24
N ASN A 562 12.92 -20.56 -3.25
CA ASN A 562 14.07 -21.04 -2.48
C ASN A 562 13.69 -22.23 -1.59
N GLU A 563 14.34 -23.38 -1.84
CA GLU A 563 14.04 -24.64 -1.16
C GLU A 563 14.27 -24.59 0.35
N ASN A 564 15.27 -23.85 0.84
CA ASN A 564 15.53 -23.73 2.29
C ASN A 564 14.35 -23.03 2.99
N ILE A 565 13.77 -22.00 2.36
CA ILE A 565 12.60 -21.30 2.89
C ILE A 565 11.38 -22.22 2.86
N ILE A 566 11.08 -22.84 1.71
CA ILE A 566 9.93 -23.72 1.54
C ILE A 566 9.96 -24.88 2.54
N ASN A 567 11.13 -25.52 2.70
CA ASN A 567 11.31 -26.63 3.64
C ASN A 567 11.32 -26.18 5.11
N GLY A 568 11.65 -24.92 5.37
CA GLY A 568 11.65 -24.33 6.70
C GLY A 568 10.27 -23.86 7.18
N VAL A 569 9.23 -23.86 6.33
CA VAL A 569 7.88 -23.48 6.74
C VAL A 569 7.32 -24.45 7.79
N PHE A 570 6.73 -23.90 8.86
CA PHE A 570 6.06 -24.67 9.90
C PHE A 570 4.66 -25.10 9.44
N LYS A 571 4.54 -26.33 8.93
CA LYS A 571 3.32 -26.82 8.25
C LYS A 571 2.07 -26.93 9.14
N ASP A 572 2.25 -27.15 10.43
CA ASP A 572 1.16 -27.40 11.38
C ASP A 572 0.72 -26.15 12.16
N GLU A 573 1.30 -24.99 11.84
CA GLU A 573 0.97 -23.74 12.52
C GLU A 573 -0.39 -23.20 12.06
N LEU A 574 -1.26 -22.90 13.03
CA LEU A 574 -2.60 -22.40 12.75
C LEU A 574 -2.61 -20.87 12.57
N PRO A 575 -3.42 -20.33 11.66
CA PRO A 575 -3.61 -18.89 11.52
C PRO A 575 -4.11 -18.28 12.84
N ILE A 576 -3.67 -17.05 13.11
CA ILE A 576 -4.10 -16.27 14.28
C ILE A 576 -5.29 -15.41 13.87
N THR A 577 -6.38 -15.47 14.63
CA THR A 577 -7.55 -14.63 14.38
C THR A 577 -8.22 -14.16 15.66
N TYR A 578 -9.09 -13.15 15.56
CA TYR A 578 -9.87 -12.59 16.66
C TYR A 578 -11.14 -11.95 16.11
N ALA A 579 -12.14 -11.73 16.95
CA ALA A 579 -13.31 -10.94 16.55
C ALA A 579 -12.94 -9.43 16.58
N PRO A 580 -12.87 -8.75 15.43
CA PRO A 580 -12.61 -7.33 15.41
C PRO A 580 -13.80 -6.57 16.01
N PRO A 581 -13.55 -5.49 16.76
CA PRO A 581 -14.62 -4.71 17.33
C PRO A 581 -15.45 -4.00 16.27
N LYS A 582 -16.78 -4.10 16.39
CA LYS A 582 -17.72 -3.44 15.47
C LYS A 582 -17.82 -1.95 15.78
N SER A 583 -17.77 -1.13 14.73
CA SER A 583 -18.05 0.31 14.79
C SER A 583 -19.53 0.55 14.52
N LYS A 584 -20.11 1.57 15.18
CA LYS A 584 -21.52 1.96 15.00
C LYS A 584 -21.64 3.01 13.89
N ALA A 585 -22.56 2.80 12.96
CA ALA A 585 -22.98 3.81 11.99
C ALA A 585 -23.87 4.85 12.70
N ILE A 586 -23.66 6.14 12.40
CA ILE A 586 -24.43 7.25 12.97
C ILE A 586 -24.58 8.37 11.94
N ASN A 587 -25.56 9.25 12.16
CA ASN A 587 -25.58 10.58 11.55
C ASN A 587 -24.51 11.46 12.20
N PHE A 588 -23.30 11.43 11.64
CA PHE A 588 -22.12 12.05 12.25
C PHE A 588 -22.08 13.57 12.06
N LYS A 589 -21.42 14.25 12.99
CA LYS A 589 -21.06 15.68 12.90
C LYS A 589 -19.54 15.82 12.76
N GLU A 590 -19.07 17.03 12.48
CA GLU A 590 -17.63 17.31 12.35
C GLU A 590 -16.81 16.89 13.59
N ARG A 591 -17.41 17.01 14.78
CA ARG A 591 -16.80 16.58 16.05
C ARG A 591 -16.53 15.07 16.09
N ASP A 592 -17.36 14.26 15.46
CA ASP A 592 -17.17 12.81 15.40
C ASP A 592 -16.01 12.44 14.48
N LEU A 593 -15.85 13.17 13.37
CA LEU A 593 -14.69 13.04 12.48
C LEU A 593 -13.39 13.44 13.20
N TYR A 594 -13.41 14.53 13.98
CA TYR A 594 -12.30 14.96 14.81
C TYR A 594 -11.92 13.89 15.87
N ASN A 595 -12.91 13.30 16.54
CA ASN A 595 -12.67 12.25 17.53
C ASN A 595 -12.08 11.00 16.88
N ALA A 596 -12.56 10.62 15.69
CA ALA A 596 -12.02 9.51 14.92
C ALA A 596 -10.54 9.73 14.57
N ASP A 597 -10.14 10.94 14.18
CA ASP A 597 -8.73 11.27 13.94
C ASP A 597 -7.89 11.10 15.22
N LEU A 598 -8.35 11.66 16.34
CA LEU A 598 -7.64 11.61 17.63
C LEU A 598 -7.41 10.18 18.14
N HIS A 599 -8.36 9.29 17.88
CA HIS A 599 -8.21 7.87 18.23
C HIS A 599 -7.18 7.19 17.34
N SER A 600 -7.05 7.61 16.10
CA SER A 600 -6.23 6.99 15.07
C SER A 600 -4.78 7.50 15.01
N PHE A 601 -4.47 8.60 15.71
CA PHE A 601 -3.12 9.15 15.75
C PHE A 601 -2.09 8.20 16.37
N GLY A 602 -0.93 8.15 15.73
CA GLY A 602 0.21 7.31 16.09
C GLY A 602 0.04 5.84 15.69
N SER A 603 1.17 5.19 15.39
CA SER A 603 1.23 3.77 15.05
C SER A 603 2.20 3.05 15.98
N GLU A 604 1.75 1.94 16.56
CA GLU A 604 2.54 1.03 17.39
C GLU A 604 2.97 -0.23 16.63
N ILE A 605 2.60 -0.35 15.35
CA ILE A 605 2.88 -1.52 14.49
C ILE A 605 4.36 -1.89 14.52
N GLY A 606 5.25 -0.90 14.38
CA GLY A 606 6.70 -1.14 14.41
C GLY A 606 7.20 -1.61 15.79
N GLN A 607 6.62 -1.09 16.88
CA GLN A 607 6.98 -1.52 18.23
C GLN A 607 6.54 -2.96 18.50
N ILE A 608 5.34 -3.33 18.07
CA ILE A 608 4.79 -4.70 18.18
C ILE A 608 5.66 -5.67 17.38
N THR A 609 6.01 -5.31 16.14
CA THR A 609 6.84 -6.16 15.27
C THR A 609 8.25 -6.38 15.86
N ASN A 610 8.83 -5.33 16.46
CA ASN A 610 10.10 -5.45 17.17
C ASN A 610 9.99 -6.35 18.41
N LYS A 611 8.86 -6.33 19.13
CA LYS A 611 8.63 -7.23 20.27
C LYS A 611 8.50 -8.68 19.85
N SER A 612 7.78 -8.97 18.76
CA SER A 612 7.77 -10.31 18.15
C SER A 612 9.20 -10.78 17.82
N THR A 613 10.01 -9.93 17.20
CA THR A 613 11.42 -10.21 16.89
C THR A 613 12.26 -10.52 18.13
N SER A 614 12.11 -9.73 19.21
CA SER A 614 12.76 -10.03 20.49
C SER A 614 12.27 -11.35 21.09
N GLY A 615 11.00 -11.69 20.92
CA GLY A 615 10.43 -12.98 21.30
C GLY A 615 11.09 -14.15 20.59
N TYR A 616 11.30 -14.06 19.27
CA TYR A 616 12.03 -15.10 18.52
C TYR A 616 13.47 -15.28 18.99
N ALA A 617 14.18 -14.17 19.25
CA ALA A 617 15.54 -14.22 19.78
C ALA A 617 15.61 -14.87 21.17
N LEU A 618 14.58 -14.68 22.01
CA LEU A 618 14.47 -15.31 23.31
C LEU A 618 14.10 -16.80 23.20
N LEU A 619 13.16 -17.17 22.32
CA LEU A 619 12.76 -18.57 22.11
C LEU A 619 13.96 -19.47 21.79
N ALA A 620 14.94 -18.97 21.03
CA ALA A 620 16.15 -19.73 20.70
C ALA A 620 17.06 -20.03 21.91
N GLN A 621 16.84 -19.36 23.05
CA GLN A 621 17.60 -19.53 24.30
C GLN A 621 16.84 -20.31 25.37
N LEU A 622 15.56 -20.62 25.14
CA LEU A 622 14.70 -21.31 26.09
C LEU A 622 14.60 -22.79 25.74
N GLU A 623 14.47 -23.64 26.76
CA GLU A 623 14.19 -25.06 26.56
C GLU A 623 12.81 -25.23 25.91
N GLU A 624 12.73 -26.00 24.82
CA GLU A 624 11.46 -26.28 24.15
C GLU A 624 10.46 -26.88 25.15
N ASN A 625 9.20 -26.43 25.07
CA ASN A 625 8.09 -26.86 25.94
C ASN A 625 8.15 -26.41 27.42
N SER A 626 9.20 -25.71 27.85
CA SER A 626 9.20 -25.00 29.15
C SER A 626 8.05 -24.00 29.26
N THR A 627 7.70 -23.63 30.48
CA THR A 627 6.65 -22.64 30.74
C THR A 627 7.01 -21.29 30.10
N GLU A 628 8.27 -20.88 30.21
CA GLU A 628 8.84 -19.69 29.60
C GLU A 628 8.73 -19.74 28.07
N TYR A 629 9.05 -20.88 27.46
CA TYR A 629 8.94 -21.07 26.00
C TYR A 629 7.49 -20.92 25.53
N LYS A 630 6.56 -21.61 26.18
CA LYS A 630 5.12 -21.57 25.84
C LYS A 630 4.55 -20.16 26.01
N THR A 631 4.88 -19.48 27.11
CA THR A 631 4.46 -18.10 27.35
C THR A 631 5.03 -17.16 26.28
N THR A 632 6.32 -17.27 25.97
CA THR A 632 6.96 -16.45 24.93
C THR A 632 6.31 -16.69 23.57
N LEU A 633 6.06 -17.94 23.19
CA LEU A 633 5.39 -18.28 21.93
C LEU A 633 3.97 -17.71 21.87
N ASN A 634 3.19 -17.80 22.95
CA ASN A 634 1.85 -17.19 23.02
C ASN A 634 1.90 -15.67 22.89
N ARG A 635 2.90 -15.01 23.49
CA ARG A 635 3.11 -13.56 23.32
C ARG A 635 3.47 -13.19 21.88
N ILE A 636 4.22 -14.03 21.16
CA ILE A 636 4.48 -13.85 19.73
C ILE A 636 3.18 -14.00 18.92
N LYS A 637 2.37 -15.03 19.17
CA LYS A 637 1.03 -15.19 18.53
C LYS A 637 0.16 -13.96 18.78
N MET A 638 0.14 -13.45 20.02
CA MET A 638 -0.58 -12.23 20.39
C MET A 638 -0.07 -10.99 19.63
N CYS A 639 1.22 -10.92 19.29
CA CYS A 639 1.74 -9.82 18.47
C CYS A 639 1.05 -9.72 17.10
N THR A 640 0.67 -10.85 16.47
CA THR A 640 -0.08 -10.85 15.20
C THR A 640 -1.43 -10.17 15.35
N LYS A 641 -2.19 -10.53 16.39
CA LYS A 641 -3.48 -9.88 16.71
C LYS A 641 -3.29 -8.39 17.04
N LEU A 642 -2.30 -8.04 17.87
CA LEU A 642 -2.04 -6.64 18.24
C LEU A 642 -1.68 -5.81 17.00
N GLN A 643 -0.89 -6.37 16.08
CA GLN A 643 -0.49 -5.72 14.85
C GLN A 643 -1.70 -5.48 13.94
N SER A 644 -2.52 -6.52 13.71
CA SER A 644 -3.76 -6.43 12.93
C SER A 644 -4.71 -5.37 13.48
N ALA A 645 -4.97 -5.37 14.79
CA ALA A 645 -5.83 -4.37 15.42
C ALA A 645 -5.30 -2.93 15.27
N GLN A 646 -3.98 -2.73 15.29
CA GLN A 646 -3.37 -1.41 15.08
C GLN A 646 -3.43 -0.94 13.62
N ILE A 647 -3.39 -1.87 12.65
CA ILE A 647 -3.59 -1.56 11.22
C ILE A 647 -5.01 -1.04 10.99
N ASP A 648 -6.01 -1.70 11.57
CA ASP A 648 -7.42 -1.34 11.39
C ASP A 648 -7.94 -0.29 12.36
N LYS A 649 -7.17 0.13 13.35
CA LYS A 649 -7.50 1.20 14.31
C LYS A 649 -8.10 2.44 13.66
N ALA A 650 -7.56 2.84 12.50
CA ALA A 650 -8.04 3.99 11.74
C ALA A 650 -9.43 3.80 11.11
N LYS A 651 -9.84 2.55 10.84
CA LYS A 651 -11.19 2.21 10.36
C LYS A 651 -12.14 1.93 11.52
N ILE A 652 -11.65 1.32 12.60
CA ILE A 652 -12.42 1.03 13.83
C ILE A 652 -12.86 2.33 14.52
N GLY A 653 -12.00 3.36 14.51
CA GLY A 653 -12.33 4.69 15.05
C GLY A 653 -12.31 4.78 16.58
N ARG A 654 -11.69 3.81 17.25
CA ARG A 654 -11.55 3.75 18.71
C ARG A 654 -10.16 3.24 19.10
N LYS A 655 -9.78 3.37 20.38
CA LYS A 655 -8.53 2.77 20.87
C LYS A 655 -8.61 1.24 20.80
N VAL A 656 -7.50 0.62 20.46
CA VAL A 656 -7.30 -0.83 20.50
C VAL A 656 -6.25 -1.18 21.55
N LYS A 657 -6.28 -2.39 22.10
CA LYS A 657 -5.28 -2.85 23.08
C LYS A 657 -3.87 -2.71 22.49
N SER A 658 -2.94 -2.24 23.33
CA SER A 658 -1.52 -2.09 23.00
C SER A 658 -0.71 -3.24 23.62
N ILE A 659 0.61 -3.21 23.46
CA ILE A 659 1.53 -4.13 24.13
C ILE A 659 1.31 -4.02 25.65
N PRO A 660 1.01 -5.13 26.36
CA PRO A 660 0.82 -5.11 27.81
C PRO A 660 2.04 -4.53 28.52
N ASN A 661 1.82 -3.70 29.55
CA ASN A 661 2.94 -3.08 30.29
C ASN A 661 3.84 -4.11 30.98
N ILE A 662 3.31 -5.28 31.31
CA ILE A 662 4.06 -6.41 31.88
C ILE A 662 5.17 -6.91 30.94
N TRP A 663 5.14 -6.60 29.64
CA TRP A 663 6.23 -6.93 28.68
C TRP A 663 7.24 -5.79 28.50
N LEU A 664 6.91 -4.60 29.01
CA LEU A 664 7.66 -3.36 28.77
C LEU A 664 8.44 -2.91 29.99
N LYS A 665 7.93 -3.20 31.19
CA LYS A 665 8.48 -2.74 32.46
C LYS A 665 9.02 -3.92 33.25
N TYR A 666 10.17 -3.70 33.88
CA TYR A 666 10.71 -4.65 34.84
C TYR A 666 9.76 -4.77 36.04
N ASN A 667 9.37 -6.01 36.37
CA ASN A 667 8.49 -6.29 37.50
C ASN A 667 9.29 -6.26 38.80
N ARG A 668 9.37 -5.08 39.44
CA ARG A 668 10.13 -4.91 40.69
C ARG A 668 9.53 -5.74 41.83
N ILE A 669 10.37 -6.61 42.38
CA ILE A 669 10.10 -7.36 43.60
C ILE A 669 10.31 -6.42 44.80
N ASN A 670 9.32 -6.35 45.68
CA ASN A 670 9.37 -5.58 46.93
C ASN A 670 9.45 -6.53 48.13
N ASP A 671 10.03 -6.05 49.23
CA ASP A 671 10.27 -6.86 50.42
C ASP A 671 8.97 -7.38 51.06
N PHE A 672 7.86 -6.65 50.90
CA PHE A 672 6.53 -6.98 51.41
C PHE A 672 5.67 -7.80 50.43
N ASP A 673 6.19 -8.17 49.25
CA ASP A 673 5.47 -9.04 48.34
C ASP A 673 5.35 -10.45 48.96
N SER A 674 4.21 -11.13 48.77
CA SER A 674 4.10 -12.56 49.13
C SER A 674 5.04 -13.39 48.27
N GLU A 675 5.47 -14.57 48.74
CA GLU A 675 6.35 -15.46 47.96
C GLU A 675 5.76 -15.83 46.59
N GLU A 676 4.44 -15.98 46.51
CA GLU A 676 3.72 -16.18 45.25
C GLU A 676 3.90 -15.00 44.28
N VAL A 677 3.73 -13.77 44.78
CA VAL A 677 3.91 -12.55 43.99
C VAL A 677 5.38 -12.36 43.59
N LYS A 678 6.33 -12.71 44.47
CA LYS A 678 7.77 -12.68 44.13
C LYS A 678 8.09 -13.66 43.01
N HIS A 679 7.55 -14.88 43.07
CA HIS A 679 7.73 -15.89 42.04
C HIS A 679 7.14 -15.45 40.70
N GLN A 680 5.91 -14.93 40.72
CA GLN A 680 5.24 -14.40 39.53
C GLN A 680 6.02 -13.24 38.90
N LYS A 681 6.48 -12.26 39.71
CA LYS A 681 7.27 -11.13 39.22
C LYS A 681 8.64 -11.52 38.68
N LYS A 682 9.23 -12.61 39.19
CA LYS A 682 10.50 -13.15 38.68
C LYS A 682 10.32 -13.84 37.32
N PHE A 683 9.16 -14.46 37.13
CA PHE A 683 8.80 -15.11 35.87
C PHE A 683 8.43 -14.11 34.76
N LEU A 684 7.66 -13.07 35.09
CA LEU A 684 7.16 -12.04 34.16
C LEU A 684 8.24 -11.04 33.75
#